data_AF-A0A4Q3GU02-F1
#
_entry.id   AF-A0A4Q3GU02-F1
#
_cell.length_a   1.000
_cell.length_b   1.000
_cell.length_c   1.000
_cell.angle_alpha   90.00
_cell.angle_beta   90.00
_cell.angle_gamma   90.00
#
_symmetry.space_group_name_H-M   'P 1'
#
loop_
_entity.id
_entity.type
_entity.pdbx_description
1 polymer ?
#
loop_
_entity_poly.entity_id
_entity_poly.type
_entity_poly.pdbx_seq_one_letter_code
_entity_poly.pdbx_strand_id
1 'polypeptide(L)'
;MGKFLEHAAFGDADVYFFQQLAEAASRSNGRLIVIGILHQAFDDYAHRLAREVRDEWLKIQGRFADVPINVAGEEQIALIGHAIEAEAPLSIRPIASGIAAAIQHNRPGTGLHLDQELVDCWPLHPVVACLLGPLSRRRFGQNQRSVFGFLNSAEPYGFQEFLRVTLADSDQTYQPTMLWDYLRTNLEPSILASPDGHRWSLAVEAVERCEARGGDLDHLQLVKTIALIDLFKERSGLLPSDSVLAHALPALPKARLKSMLDQLTAWSIIIFKNFLGAYAIYAGSDFDIDAAVGQAHARMIGIDFARLRHLAMLQPILAKRHYHETGALRWFDIDIAPLIDGADRVRRYQPQSGATGLFLLLIATQTETPAKARKLWDQAATATRDVPVAVGWSSDGYTIRELAQELLALETVRAERAELNGDAVARREVDARIARAAADLEERVRQAFLSAEWKVAPDTGSDGTLTIPQDAGLAGLNAVASSLAKNRYPKSPQLHNELLNRIKPSSNAIAAQKALLKAMVDGLGQERLGIVGYPSHGGLYASLLEATKLYQAAPDAPGGYRFTDPRPDQAPYLAPLWQEADALFRSAGATGTSLRKLFELWQAPPFGLRDGLFPVLAIAYVLSRADTLAIYLDEAFQPRLSSLLTDRLAQDPGCIRVRWSTVTDFHRHILSGVAEAIASHGGLSDGHTVAEPLEIARSLVGVITNLKPWTLKTGRLSSTAIQVRNLAKLANDPNKFLLDDIPAVFGNSHQSGAIDAVDAAPIILAVRSGLGELVDAYPNMLRELMATMLHELRIPNGTKVEIAELQRRAETVRGLTGNYRLDAFATRLTSYTGTDEEIEGIA
;
A
#
# COMPACT_ATOMS: atom_id res chain seq x y z
N MET A 1 42.18 23.63 9.24
CA MET A 1 42.50 23.69 7.80
C MET A 1 41.77 22.59 7.00
N GLY A 2 41.58 21.39 7.56
CA GLY A 2 40.95 20.24 6.87
C GLY A 2 39.60 20.49 6.20
N LYS A 3 38.62 21.15 6.85
CA LYS A 3 37.31 21.44 6.23
C LYS A 3 37.38 22.30 4.97
N PHE A 4 38.35 23.22 4.89
CA PHE A 4 38.54 24.05 3.72
C PHE A 4 39.12 23.26 2.56
N LEU A 5 40.01 22.30 2.84
CA LEU A 5 40.51 21.34 1.86
C LEU A 5 39.37 20.40 1.43
N GLU A 6 38.59 19.83 2.36
CA GLU A 6 37.42 19.00 2.01
C GLU A 6 36.44 19.74 1.12
N HIS A 7 36.08 20.98 1.46
CA HIS A 7 35.17 21.79 0.65
C HIS A 7 35.74 22.08 -0.75
N ALA A 8 37.03 22.36 -0.85
CA ALA A 8 37.70 22.53 -2.14
C ALA A 8 37.79 21.22 -2.96
N ALA A 9 37.84 20.06 -2.29
CA ALA A 9 37.78 18.75 -2.96
C ALA A 9 36.39 18.40 -3.51
N PHE A 10 35.31 19.01 -2.99
CA PHE A 10 33.94 18.82 -3.50
C PHE A 10 33.58 19.77 -4.67
N GLY A 11 34.50 20.65 -5.09
CA GLY A 11 34.40 21.44 -6.32
C GLY A 11 33.84 22.85 -6.18
N ASP A 12 33.43 23.27 -4.97
CA ASP A 12 32.84 24.60 -4.73
C ASP A 12 33.86 25.67 -4.27
N ALA A 13 35.13 25.31 -4.07
CA ALA A 13 36.18 26.24 -3.63
C ALA A 13 37.54 25.97 -4.30
N ASP A 14 38.33 27.03 -4.48
CA ASP A 14 39.63 26.99 -5.17
C ASP A 14 40.81 26.79 -4.19
N VAL A 15 41.58 25.71 -4.41
CA VAL A 15 42.76 25.32 -3.62
C VAL A 15 43.92 26.29 -3.82
N TYR A 16 43.89 27.07 -4.89
CA TYR A 16 44.85 28.13 -5.19
C TYR A 16 45.03 29.12 -4.03
N PHE A 17 44.03 29.31 -3.18
CA PHE A 17 44.14 30.09 -1.95
C PHE A 17 45.31 29.63 -1.05
N PHE A 18 45.50 28.32 -0.88
CA PHE A 18 46.59 27.78 -0.05
C PHE A 18 47.96 28.02 -0.69
N GLN A 19 48.04 28.01 -2.01
CA GLN A 19 49.25 28.40 -2.72
C GLN A 19 49.58 29.87 -2.48
N GLN A 20 48.60 30.77 -2.62
CA GLN A 20 48.79 32.20 -2.37
C GLN A 20 49.25 32.47 -0.94
N LEU A 21 48.69 31.73 0.03
CA LEU A 21 49.05 31.86 1.44
C LEU A 21 50.49 31.39 1.70
N ALA A 22 50.91 30.26 1.12
CA ALA A 22 52.28 29.76 1.22
C ALA A 22 53.27 30.73 0.55
N GLU A 23 52.92 31.30 -0.61
CA GLU A 23 53.76 32.27 -1.30
C GLU A 23 53.86 33.61 -0.54
N ALA A 24 52.76 34.07 0.07
CA ALA A 24 52.78 35.27 0.91
C ALA A 24 53.68 35.07 2.14
N ALA A 25 53.60 33.90 2.79
CA ALA A 25 54.46 33.55 3.91
C ALA A 25 55.94 33.48 3.49
N SER A 26 56.25 32.82 2.37
CA SER A 26 57.61 32.73 1.84
C SER A 26 58.21 34.09 1.48
N ARG A 27 57.42 34.98 0.85
CA ARG A 27 57.86 36.35 0.48
C ARG A 27 57.96 37.31 1.67
N SER A 28 57.43 36.95 2.83
CA SER A 28 57.42 37.80 4.03
C SER A 28 58.78 37.89 4.74
N ASN A 29 59.78 37.10 4.31
CA ASN A 29 61.11 37.04 4.89
C ASN A 29 61.07 36.77 6.42
N GLY A 30 60.22 35.82 6.84
CA GLY A 30 60.07 35.40 8.23
C GLY A 30 59.09 36.22 9.08
N ARG A 31 58.41 37.22 8.49
CA ARG A 31 57.44 38.07 9.21
C ARG A 31 56.03 37.48 9.28
N LEU A 32 55.76 36.45 8.48
CA LEU A 32 54.52 35.69 8.47
C LEU A 32 54.84 34.20 8.52
N ILE A 33 54.34 33.54 9.56
CA ILE A 33 54.40 32.08 9.73
C ILE A 33 52.97 31.55 9.62
N VAL A 34 52.78 30.52 8.79
CA VAL A 34 51.49 29.87 8.59
C VAL A 34 51.60 28.44 9.10
N ILE A 35 50.81 28.11 10.12
CA ILE A 35 50.76 26.78 10.72
C ILE A 35 49.39 26.18 10.42
N GLY A 36 49.38 25.10 9.64
CA GLY A 36 48.18 24.33 9.34
C GLY A 36 48.06 23.14 10.28
N ILE A 37 46.91 23.01 10.96
CA ILE A 37 46.56 21.80 11.71
C ILE A 37 45.54 21.00 10.89
N LEU A 38 45.89 19.75 10.62
CA LEU A 38 45.15 18.79 9.79
C LEU A 38 44.90 17.50 10.57
N HIS A 39 43.77 16.84 10.28
CA HIS A 39 43.38 15.58 10.91
C HIS A 39 43.87 14.33 10.18
N GLN A 40 44.23 14.48 8.91
CA GLN A 40 44.82 13.47 8.05
C GLN A 40 45.90 14.15 7.19
N ALA A 41 46.70 13.38 6.47
CA ALA A 41 47.75 13.96 5.63
C ALA A 41 47.11 14.83 4.52
N PHE A 42 47.85 15.84 4.04
CA PHE A 42 47.32 16.81 3.08
C PHE A 42 46.85 16.12 1.78
N ASP A 43 47.57 15.09 1.34
CA ASP A 43 47.28 14.27 0.17
C ASP A 43 46.06 13.35 0.34
N ASP A 44 45.76 12.90 1.56
CA ASP A 44 44.58 12.09 1.86
C ASP A 44 43.26 12.81 1.54
N TYR A 45 43.25 14.15 1.62
CA TYR A 45 42.08 14.96 1.23
C TYR A 45 41.83 14.93 -0.29
N ALA A 46 42.85 14.62 -1.10
CA ALA A 46 42.77 14.59 -2.57
C ALA A 46 42.52 13.18 -3.15
N HIS A 47 42.33 12.16 -2.30
CA HIS A 47 42.23 10.76 -2.74
C HIS A 47 40.97 10.45 -3.57
N ARG A 48 39.93 11.29 -3.50
CA ARG A 48 38.70 11.15 -4.31
C ARG A 48 38.71 11.97 -5.61
N LEU A 49 39.74 12.80 -5.79
CA LEU A 49 39.88 13.67 -6.96
C LEU A 49 40.49 12.91 -8.14
N ALA A 50 40.12 13.34 -9.35
CA ALA A 50 40.73 12.88 -10.59
C ALA A 50 42.24 13.12 -10.58
N ARG A 51 43.00 12.27 -11.28
CA ARG A 51 44.46 12.22 -11.23
C ARG A 51 45.13 13.57 -11.51
N GLU A 52 44.64 14.31 -12.50
CA GLU A 52 45.18 15.62 -12.90
C GLU A 52 45.04 16.68 -11.80
N VAL A 53 43.89 16.70 -11.10
CA VAL A 53 43.64 17.62 -9.97
C VAL A 53 44.48 17.21 -8.76
N ARG A 54 44.66 15.91 -8.52
CA ARG A 54 45.52 15.41 -7.44
C ARG A 54 46.97 15.84 -7.63
N ASP A 55 47.49 15.83 -8.85
CA ASP A 55 48.84 16.28 -9.16
C ASP A 55 49.03 17.79 -8.90
N GLU A 56 48.00 18.61 -9.09
CA GLU A 56 48.04 20.03 -8.70
C GLU A 56 48.06 20.22 -7.18
N TRP A 57 47.29 19.41 -6.44
CA TRP A 57 47.28 19.45 -4.98
C TRP A 57 48.62 19.05 -4.38
N LEU A 58 49.28 18.02 -4.91
CA LEU A 58 50.60 17.59 -4.49
C LEU A 58 51.65 18.70 -4.68
N LYS A 59 51.55 19.50 -5.76
CA LYS A 59 52.43 20.66 -5.97
C LYS A 59 52.22 21.75 -4.91
N ILE A 60 50.98 21.93 -4.44
CA ILE A 60 50.65 22.91 -3.40
C ILE A 60 51.11 22.40 -2.03
N GLN A 61 50.89 21.11 -1.72
CA GLN A 61 51.41 20.47 -0.50
C GLN A 61 52.91 20.65 -0.37
N GLY A 62 53.68 20.46 -1.45
CA GLY A 62 55.14 20.59 -1.43
C GLY A 62 55.67 21.98 -1.02
N ARG A 63 54.80 22.97 -0.86
CA ARG A 63 55.13 24.32 -0.35
C ARG A 63 54.97 24.44 1.17
N PHE A 64 54.42 23.42 1.82
CA PHE A 64 54.31 23.29 3.26
C PHE A 64 55.29 22.22 3.78
N ALA A 65 55.71 22.35 5.03
CA ALA A 65 56.47 21.33 5.72
C ALA A 65 55.51 20.50 6.59
N ASP A 66 55.37 19.21 6.26
CA ASP A 66 54.53 18.29 7.04
C ASP A 66 55.28 17.81 8.28
N VAL A 67 54.72 18.15 9.46
CA VAL A 67 55.23 17.70 10.76
C VAL A 67 54.22 16.73 11.36
N PRO A 68 54.50 15.41 11.38
CA PRO A 68 53.58 14.44 11.97
C PRO A 68 53.58 14.59 13.49
N ILE A 69 52.43 14.98 14.06
CA ILE A 69 52.21 14.92 15.51
C ILE A 69 51.87 13.49 15.87
N ASN A 70 52.89 12.73 16.29
CA ASN A 70 52.70 11.39 16.79
C ASN A 70 52.55 11.45 18.32
N VAL A 71 51.32 11.57 18.78
CA VAL A 71 50.97 11.38 20.20
C VAL A 71 51.43 9.97 20.58
N ALA A 72 52.51 9.87 21.36
CA ALA A 72 53.03 8.59 21.82
C ALA A 72 51.92 7.85 22.59
N GLY A 73 51.86 6.52 22.49
CA GLY A 73 50.84 5.72 23.17
C GLY A 73 50.78 5.96 24.68
N GLU A 74 51.88 6.45 25.27
CA GLU A 74 52.04 6.85 26.67
C GLU A 74 51.11 8.00 27.07
N GLU A 75 50.97 9.05 26.25
CA GLU A 75 50.07 10.17 26.56
C GLU A 75 48.59 9.71 26.64
N GLN A 76 48.21 8.70 25.84
CA GLN A 76 46.85 8.15 25.89
C GLN A 76 46.62 7.34 27.17
N ILE A 77 47.63 6.60 27.63
CA ILE A 77 47.56 5.85 28.89
C ILE A 77 47.50 6.83 30.07
N ALA A 78 48.35 7.86 30.10
CA ALA A 78 48.30 8.91 31.11
C ALA A 78 46.94 9.64 31.14
N LEU A 79 46.36 9.94 29.96
CA LEU A 79 45.02 10.53 29.87
C LEU A 79 43.92 9.60 30.41
N ILE A 80 44.02 8.29 30.18
CA ILE A 80 43.10 7.30 30.76
C ILE A 80 43.25 7.25 32.28
N GLY A 81 44.48 7.23 32.80
CA GLY A 81 44.75 7.23 34.23
C GLY A 81 44.18 8.48 34.92
N HIS A 82 44.31 9.66 34.31
CA HIS A 82 43.67 10.88 34.82
C HIS A 82 42.14 10.90 34.70
N ALA A 83 41.56 10.05 33.87
CA ALA A 83 40.12 9.98 33.66
C ALA A 83 39.41 9.11 34.71
N ILE A 84 40.15 8.28 35.44
CA ILE A 84 39.59 7.31 36.38
C ILE A 84 40.08 7.65 37.78
N GLU A 85 39.16 7.92 38.69
CA GLU A 85 39.46 8.19 40.09
C GLU A 85 39.24 6.92 40.93
N ALA A 86 40.33 6.20 41.24
CA ALA A 86 40.28 5.01 42.09
C ALA A 86 41.63 4.74 42.77
N GLU A 87 41.59 4.12 43.95
CA GLU A 87 42.80 3.61 44.62
C GLU A 87 43.15 2.22 44.10
N ALA A 88 44.33 2.08 43.49
CA ALA A 88 44.78 0.83 42.91
C ALA A 88 45.32 -0.16 43.98
N PRO A 89 44.88 -1.43 43.98
CA PRO A 89 45.37 -2.43 44.93
C PRO A 89 46.82 -2.81 44.64
N LEU A 90 47.54 -3.31 45.67
CA LEU A 90 48.94 -3.72 45.50
C LEU A 90 49.12 -4.88 44.50
N SER A 91 48.08 -5.68 44.30
CA SER A 91 48.04 -6.83 43.39
C SER A 91 48.22 -6.47 41.91
N ILE A 92 47.92 -5.22 41.51
CA ILE A 92 48.06 -4.79 40.10
C ILE A 92 49.49 -4.41 39.71
N ARG A 93 50.33 -4.02 40.68
CA ARG A 93 51.69 -3.52 40.41
C ARG A 93 52.58 -4.53 39.66
N PRO A 94 52.63 -5.83 40.04
CA PRO A 94 53.42 -6.81 39.30
C PRO A 94 52.95 -7.00 37.85
N ILE A 95 51.65 -6.89 37.59
CA ILE A 95 51.06 -6.99 36.25
C ILE A 95 51.49 -5.78 35.42
N ALA A 96 51.31 -4.57 35.96
CA ALA A 96 51.68 -3.33 35.29
C ALA A 96 53.19 -3.28 34.97
N SER A 97 54.05 -3.61 35.93
CA SER A 97 55.50 -3.67 35.69
C SER A 97 55.90 -4.71 34.64
N GLY A 98 55.26 -5.89 34.63
CA GLY A 98 55.52 -6.92 33.64
C GLY A 98 55.13 -6.52 32.21
N ILE A 99 53.98 -5.85 32.06
CA ILE A 99 53.52 -5.32 30.77
C ILE A 99 54.39 -4.14 30.31
N ALA A 100 54.73 -3.20 31.21
CA ALA A 100 55.61 -2.09 30.90
C ALA A 100 57.00 -2.56 30.43
N ALA A 101 57.59 -3.54 31.13
CA ALA A 101 58.88 -4.12 30.75
C ALA A 101 58.83 -4.77 29.36
N ALA A 102 57.74 -5.47 29.04
CA ALA A 102 57.55 -6.07 27.71
C ALA A 102 57.44 -5.02 26.60
N ILE A 103 56.77 -3.89 26.86
CA ILE A 103 56.66 -2.78 25.90
C ILE A 103 58.02 -2.10 25.71
N GLN A 104 58.73 -1.79 26.80
CA GLN A 104 60.06 -1.17 26.75
C GLN A 104 61.08 -2.03 25.99
N HIS A 105 61.00 -3.36 26.14
CA HIS A 105 61.84 -4.29 25.36
C HIS A 105 61.60 -4.16 23.85
N ASN A 106 60.34 -4.04 23.43
CA ASN A 106 59.97 -3.93 22.02
C ASN A 106 60.14 -2.49 21.47
N ARG A 107 60.28 -1.50 22.35
CA ARG A 107 60.40 -0.07 22.03
C ARG A 107 61.43 0.63 22.91
N PRO A 108 62.71 0.59 22.53
CA PRO A 108 63.74 1.36 23.22
C PRO A 108 63.47 2.86 23.01
N GLY A 109 63.09 3.57 24.09
CA GLY A 109 62.70 4.98 24.06
C GLY A 109 61.37 5.32 24.75
N THR A 110 60.63 4.30 25.22
CA THR A 110 59.42 4.47 26.03
C THR A 110 59.72 5.10 27.40
N GLY A 111 58.83 5.96 27.88
CA GLY A 111 58.95 6.68 29.14
C GLY A 111 59.26 5.79 30.36
N LEU A 112 60.10 6.30 31.26
CA LEU A 112 60.57 5.58 32.46
C LEU A 112 59.48 5.30 33.50
N HIS A 113 58.27 5.86 33.33
CA HIS A 113 57.17 5.82 34.30
C HIS A 113 55.93 5.04 33.81
N LEU A 114 56.03 4.31 32.69
CA LEU A 114 54.90 3.58 32.10
C LEU A 114 54.26 2.56 33.06
N ASP A 115 55.05 1.96 33.95
CA ASP A 115 54.54 1.04 34.97
C ASP A 115 53.58 1.73 35.94
N GLN A 116 53.90 2.94 36.40
CA GLN A 116 53.03 3.73 37.25
C GLN A 116 51.81 4.25 36.47
N GLU A 117 51.98 4.72 35.24
CA GLU A 117 50.86 5.17 34.38
C GLU A 117 49.84 4.05 34.13
N LEU A 118 50.30 2.80 34.00
CA LEU A 118 49.43 1.64 33.87
C LEU A 118 48.72 1.27 35.18
N VAL A 119 49.36 1.49 36.34
CA VAL A 119 48.71 1.35 37.66
C VAL A 119 47.61 2.40 37.82
N ASP A 120 47.86 3.63 37.38
CA ASP A 120 46.91 4.74 37.47
C ASP A 120 45.66 4.53 36.60
N CYS A 121 45.68 3.60 35.64
CA CYS A 121 44.52 3.21 34.83
C CYS A 121 43.54 2.26 35.54
N TRP A 122 43.76 1.92 36.81
CA TRP A 122 42.88 1.04 37.58
C TRP A 122 41.43 1.56 37.58
N PRO A 123 40.39 0.70 37.40
CA PRO A 123 40.39 -0.77 37.37
C PRO A 123 40.52 -1.41 35.98
N LEU A 124 41.11 -0.74 34.99
CA LEU A 124 41.42 -1.40 33.71
C LEU A 124 42.60 -2.36 33.88
N HIS A 125 42.51 -3.52 33.24
CA HIS A 125 43.69 -4.39 33.11
C HIS A 125 44.77 -3.67 32.28
N PRO A 126 46.07 -3.72 32.63
CA PRO A 126 47.13 -2.99 31.92
C PRO A 126 47.19 -3.26 30.42
N VAL A 127 46.95 -4.52 30.00
CA VAL A 127 46.76 -4.88 28.57
C VAL A 127 45.63 -4.07 27.92
N VAL A 128 44.46 -3.93 28.57
CA VAL A 128 43.34 -3.15 28.03
C VAL A 128 43.73 -1.68 27.90
N ALA A 129 44.34 -1.09 28.94
CA ALA A 129 44.80 0.30 28.90
C ALA A 129 45.72 0.57 27.69
N CYS A 130 46.64 -0.35 27.40
CA CYS A 130 47.52 -0.26 26.22
C CYS A 130 46.79 -0.40 24.87
N LEU A 131 45.67 -1.13 24.81
CA LEU A 131 44.94 -1.42 23.57
C LEU A 131 43.90 -0.34 23.22
N LEU A 132 43.36 0.38 24.21
CA LEU A 132 42.37 1.43 23.98
C LEU A 132 42.89 2.55 23.07
N GLY A 133 44.16 2.94 23.25
CA GLY A 133 44.83 3.94 22.43
C GLY A 133 44.87 3.59 20.93
N PRO A 134 45.44 2.46 20.52
CA PRO A 134 45.39 1.98 19.14
C PRO A 134 43.97 1.76 18.62
N LEU A 135 43.08 1.18 19.44
CA LEU A 135 41.69 0.90 19.06
C LEU A 135 40.93 2.18 18.70
N SER A 136 41.12 3.23 19.50
CA SER A 136 40.46 4.53 19.29
C SER A 136 40.82 5.24 17.99
N ARG A 137 41.94 4.87 17.37
CA ARG A 137 42.46 5.45 16.12
C ARG A 137 42.01 4.69 14.88
N ARG A 138 41.34 3.54 15.02
CA ARG A 138 40.85 2.75 13.88
C ARG A 138 39.64 3.42 13.24
N ARG A 139 39.49 3.25 11.92
CA ARG A 139 38.40 3.88 11.12
C ARG A 139 36.99 3.52 11.59
N PHE A 140 36.80 2.38 12.25
CA PHE A 140 35.51 1.97 12.83
C PHE A 140 35.22 2.64 14.19
N GLY A 141 36.23 3.14 14.88
CA GLY A 141 36.09 4.00 16.05
C GLY A 141 36.12 5.46 15.61
N GLN A 142 34.96 6.08 15.39
CA GLN A 142 34.90 7.48 14.95
C GLN A 142 35.77 8.40 15.86
N ASN A 143 36.67 9.17 15.23
CA ASN A 143 37.47 10.29 15.74
C ASN A 143 37.39 10.60 17.24
N GLN A 144 38.41 10.23 18.02
CA GLN A 144 38.79 10.72 19.38
C GLN A 144 37.70 10.71 20.49
N ARG A 145 36.43 10.47 20.17
CA ARG A 145 35.35 10.15 21.11
C ARG A 145 35.33 8.66 21.49
N SER A 146 36.29 7.87 21.01
CA SER A 146 36.28 6.42 21.13
C SER A 146 36.89 5.87 22.44
N VAL A 147 37.95 6.48 23.02
CA VAL A 147 38.44 6.06 24.36
C VAL A 147 37.45 6.48 25.44
N PHE A 148 37.13 7.77 25.54
CA PHE A 148 36.18 8.27 26.52
C PHE A 148 34.74 7.82 26.25
N GLY A 149 34.39 7.56 24.99
CA GLY A 149 33.13 6.93 24.63
C GLY A 149 33.03 5.51 25.15
N PHE A 150 34.10 4.71 25.03
CA PHE A 150 34.16 3.39 25.65
C PHE A 150 34.10 3.48 27.18
N LEU A 151 34.90 4.35 27.81
CA LEU A 151 34.90 4.52 29.28
C LEU A 151 33.53 4.95 29.82
N ASN A 152 32.75 5.70 29.05
CA ASN A 152 31.39 6.12 29.42
C ASN A 152 30.28 5.28 28.78
N SER A 153 30.61 4.21 28.04
CA SER A 153 29.61 3.39 27.36
C SER A 153 28.84 2.54 28.37
N ALA A 154 27.51 2.65 28.33
CA ALA A 154 26.58 1.82 29.09
C ALA A 154 26.07 0.61 28.27
N GLU A 155 26.73 0.29 27.16
CA GLU A 155 26.43 -0.87 26.32
C GLU A 155 26.86 -2.19 27.01
N PRO A 156 26.29 -3.34 26.60
CA PRO A 156 26.67 -4.65 27.11
C PRO A 156 28.18 -4.92 27.02
N TYR A 157 28.75 -5.51 28.06
CA TYR A 157 30.19 -5.75 28.27
C TYR A 157 31.04 -4.47 28.34
N GLY A 158 30.44 -3.28 28.40
CA GLY A 158 31.15 -2.00 28.50
C GLY A 158 31.77 -1.75 29.88
N PHE A 159 32.66 -0.74 29.95
CA PHE A 159 33.35 -0.40 31.20
C PHE A 159 32.39 0.05 32.32
N GLN A 160 31.34 0.81 31.99
CA GLN A 160 30.35 1.25 32.99
C GLN A 160 29.51 0.09 33.53
N GLU A 161 29.22 -0.93 32.71
CA GLU A 161 28.52 -2.13 33.19
C GLU A 161 29.41 -2.89 34.19
N PHE A 162 30.69 -3.09 33.85
CA PHE A 162 31.66 -3.70 34.76
C PHE A 162 31.73 -2.99 36.11
N LEU A 163 31.81 -1.65 36.13
CA LEU A 163 31.84 -0.87 37.37
C LEU A 163 30.55 -1.02 38.20
N ARG A 164 29.39 -1.25 37.56
CA ARG A 164 28.10 -1.41 38.27
C ARG A 164 27.94 -2.79 38.90
N VAL A 165 28.47 -3.84 38.28
CA VAL A 165 28.28 -5.23 38.72
C VAL A 165 29.40 -5.75 39.61
N THR A 166 30.56 -5.08 39.59
CA THR A 166 31.75 -5.47 40.34
C THR A 166 31.78 -4.79 41.70
N LEU A 167 32.06 -5.54 42.76
CA LEU A 167 32.17 -4.98 44.11
C LEU A 167 33.43 -4.10 44.21
N ALA A 168 33.30 -2.94 44.85
CA ALA A 168 34.40 -1.98 45.02
C ALA A 168 35.62 -2.57 45.75
N ASP A 169 35.38 -3.49 46.70
CA ASP A 169 36.44 -4.17 47.46
C ASP A 169 37.00 -5.41 46.74
N SER A 170 36.60 -5.66 45.49
CA SER A 170 37.15 -6.76 44.71
C SER A 170 38.37 -6.30 43.92
N ASP A 171 39.47 -7.04 44.03
CA ASP A 171 40.70 -6.85 43.24
C ASP A 171 40.51 -7.25 41.74
N GLN A 172 39.29 -7.13 41.20
CA GLN A 172 38.97 -7.48 39.82
C GLN A 172 39.26 -6.31 38.89
N THR A 173 39.90 -6.60 37.75
CA THR A 173 40.09 -5.64 36.66
C THR A 173 39.15 -5.92 35.50
N TYR A 174 38.84 -4.89 34.71
CA TYR A 174 38.22 -5.05 33.40
C TYR A 174 39.19 -5.79 32.45
N GLN A 175 38.92 -7.07 32.19
CA GLN A 175 39.83 -8.00 31.51
C GLN A 175 39.85 -7.82 29.98
N PRO A 176 40.92 -8.23 29.27
CA PRO A 176 40.93 -8.26 27.81
C PRO A 176 39.76 -9.06 27.20
N THR A 177 39.31 -10.11 27.87
CA THR A 177 38.17 -10.92 27.41
C THR A 177 36.86 -10.14 27.40
N MET A 178 36.65 -9.25 28.38
CA MET A 178 35.49 -8.33 28.41
C MET A 178 35.57 -7.32 27.27
N LEU A 179 36.77 -6.79 26.97
CA LEU A 179 36.97 -5.91 25.82
C LEU A 179 36.63 -6.63 24.51
N TRP A 180 37.06 -7.89 24.35
CA TRP A 180 36.71 -8.69 23.17
C TRP A 180 35.20 -8.84 23.01
N ASP A 181 34.50 -9.20 24.10
CA ASP A 181 33.05 -9.39 24.07
C ASP A 181 32.29 -8.08 23.83
N TYR A 182 32.81 -6.95 24.33
CA TYR A 182 32.32 -5.60 24.01
C TYR A 182 32.44 -5.30 22.51
N LEU A 183 33.62 -5.54 21.92
CA LEU A 183 33.83 -5.30 20.48
C LEU A 183 32.96 -6.21 19.61
N ARG A 184 32.85 -7.49 19.98
CA ARG A 184 32.01 -8.46 19.27
C ARG A 184 30.54 -8.09 19.32
N THR A 185 30.05 -7.66 20.48
CA THR A 185 28.62 -7.38 20.66
C THR A 185 28.21 -6.04 20.06
N ASN A 186 29.04 -5.00 20.23
CA ASN A 186 28.63 -3.62 19.94
C ASN A 186 29.26 -3.04 18.67
N LEU A 187 30.45 -3.50 18.28
CA LEU A 187 31.23 -2.91 17.19
C LEU A 187 31.52 -3.86 16.02
N GLU A 188 31.14 -5.13 16.09
CA GLU A 188 31.44 -6.14 15.06
C GLU A 188 31.01 -5.74 13.65
N PRO A 189 29.78 -5.25 13.39
CA PRO A 189 29.39 -4.81 12.05
C PRO A 189 30.29 -3.69 11.50
N SER A 190 30.67 -2.74 12.36
CA SER A 190 31.54 -1.62 12.01
C SER A 190 32.99 -2.06 11.76
N ILE A 191 33.49 -3.02 12.55
CA ILE A 191 34.84 -3.58 12.38
C ILE A 191 34.91 -4.39 11.07
N LEU A 192 33.92 -5.25 10.80
CA LEU A 192 33.83 -6.06 9.58
C LEU A 192 33.79 -5.20 8.31
N ALA A 193 33.13 -4.04 8.38
CA ALA A 193 33.05 -3.11 7.25
C ALA A 193 34.29 -2.19 7.11
N SER A 194 35.32 -2.38 7.93
CA SER A 194 36.58 -1.61 7.91
C SER A 194 37.73 -2.40 7.29
N PRO A 195 38.90 -1.77 7.01
CA PRO A 195 40.09 -2.49 6.57
C PRO A 195 40.59 -3.58 7.53
N ASP A 196 40.14 -3.54 8.80
CA ASP A 196 40.47 -4.53 9.81
C ASP A 196 39.49 -5.72 9.82
N GLY A 197 38.45 -5.71 8.98
CA GLY A 197 37.38 -6.71 8.95
C GLY A 197 37.87 -8.13 8.67
N HIS A 198 38.82 -8.28 7.75
CA HIS A 198 39.46 -9.57 7.46
C HIS A 198 40.16 -10.15 8.71
N ARG A 199 41.00 -9.34 9.37
CA ARG A 199 41.73 -9.75 10.58
C ARG A 199 40.79 -10.05 11.75
N TRP A 200 39.71 -9.26 11.89
CA TRP A 200 38.67 -9.52 12.88
C TRP A 200 37.96 -10.84 12.62
N SER A 201 37.55 -11.11 11.39
CA SER A 201 36.90 -12.36 10.99
C SER A 201 37.78 -13.57 11.26
N LEU A 202 39.08 -13.50 10.94
CA LEU A 202 40.06 -14.55 11.27
C LEU A 202 40.15 -14.80 12.78
N ALA A 203 40.15 -13.73 13.58
CA ALA A 203 40.18 -13.83 15.03
C ALA A 203 38.91 -14.46 15.60
N VAL A 204 37.73 -14.07 15.10
CA VAL A 204 36.44 -14.68 15.50
C VAL A 204 36.42 -16.17 15.13
N GLU A 205 36.83 -16.51 13.91
CA GLU A 205 36.93 -17.91 13.48
C GLU A 205 37.93 -18.71 14.32
N ALA A 206 39.06 -18.12 14.72
CA ALA A 206 40.02 -18.77 15.60
C ALA A 206 39.42 -19.12 16.98
N VAL A 207 38.61 -18.22 17.55
CA VAL A 207 37.85 -18.49 18.79
C VAL A 207 36.82 -19.60 18.59
N GLU A 208 36.05 -19.56 17.50
CA GLU A 208 35.04 -20.58 17.17
C GLU A 208 35.68 -21.97 16.92
N ARG A 209 36.83 -22.02 16.22
CA ARG A 209 37.60 -23.25 16.01
C ARG A 209 38.17 -23.80 17.32
N CYS A 210 38.57 -22.93 18.25
CA CYS A 210 39.01 -23.33 19.58
C CYS A 210 37.89 -24.04 20.35
N GLU A 211 36.70 -23.45 20.33
CA GLU A 211 35.51 -24.02 20.97
C GLU A 211 35.12 -25.36 20.33
N ALA A 212 35.08 -25.43 19.00
CA ALA A 212 34.74 -26.66 18.26
C ALA A 212 35.74 -27.82 18.48
N ARG A 213 37.01 -27.51 18.78
CA ARG A 213 38.05 -28.50 19.10
C ARG A 213 38.00 -28.96 20.57
N GLY A 214 37.07 -28.43 21.37
CA GLY A 214 36.88 -28.79 22.78
C GLY A 214 37.75 -27.98 23.75
N GLY A 215 38.17 -26.77 23.38
CA GLY A 215 38.85 -25.85 24.29
C GLY A 215 37.97 -25.48 25.49
N ASP A 216 38.55 -25.47 26.69
CA ASP A 216 37.87 -25.01 27.90
C ASP A 216 37.84 -23.48 28.01
N LEU A 217 37.27 -22.95 29.10
CA LEU A 217 37.16 -21.49 29.31
C LEU A 217 38.52 -20.80 29.27
N ASP A 218 39.57 -21.41 29.84
CA ASP A 218 40.91 -20.83 29.83
C ASP A 218 41.45 -20.72 28.41
N HIS A 219 41.20 -21.71 27.55
CA HIS A 219 41.60 -21.66 26.14
C HIS A 219 40.92 -20.51 25.42
N LEU A 220 39.63 -20.32 25.63
CA LEU A 220 38.88 -19.21 25.02
C LEU A 220 39.39 -17.86 25.51
N GLN A 221 39.69 -17.72 26.81
CA GLN A 221 40.28 -16.50 27.36
C GLN A 221 41.66 -16.19 26.73
N LEU A 222 42.49 -17.22 26.56
CA LEU A 222 43.80 -17.10 25.94
C LEU A 222 43.72 -16.71 24.46
N VAL A 223 42.87 -17.36 23.67
CA VAL A 223 42.70 -17.05 22.24
C VAL A 223 42.14 -15.63 22.06
N LYS A 224 41.12 -15.23 22.83
CA LYS A 224 40.58 -13.85 22.79
C LYS A 224 41.66 -12.81 23.12
N THR A 225 42.49 -13.09 24.13
CA THR A 225 43.58 -12.19 24.52
C THR A 225 44.64 -12.08 23.43
N ILE A 226 45.07 -13.19 22.85
CA ILE A 226 46.01 -13.21 21.72
C ILE A 226 45.42 -12.46 20.53
N ALA A 227 44.15 -12.70 20.19
CA ALA A 227 43.46 -12.05 19.08
C ALA A 227 43.43 -10.52 19.22
N LEU A 228 43.07 -10.00 20.40
CA LEU A 228 43.05 -8.56 20.64
C LEU A 228 44.42 -7.93 20.52
N ILE A 229 45.42 -8.53 21.16
CA ILE A 229 46.79 -7.99 21.11
C ILE A 229 47.31 -8.07 19.68
N ASP A 230 47.11 -9.19 18.98
CA ASP A 230 47.57 -9.38 17.60
C ASP A 230 46.92 -8.38 16.62
N LEU A 231 45.64 -8.06 16.82
CA LEU A 231 44.89 -7.09 16.01
C LEU A 231 45.32 -5.64 16.26
N PHE A 232 45.63 -5.28 17.52
CA PHE A 232 45.92 -3.91 17.92
C PHE A 232 47.38 -3.67 18.36
N LYS A 233 48.31 -4.59 18.06
CA LYS A 233 49.76 -4.46 18.35
C LYS A 233 50.44 -3.31 17.63
N GLU A 234 49.90 -2.90 16.49
CA GLU A 234 50.44 -1.80 15.69
C GLU A 234 50.53 -0.54 16.55
N ARG A 235 51.73 0.03 16.67
CA ARG A 235 51.95 1.29 17.41
C ARG A 235 51.61 1.25 18.92
N SER A 236 51.36 0.08 19.52
CA SER A 236 51.30 -0.12 20.99
C SER A 236 52.59 -0.65 21.63
N GLY A 237 53.34 -1.50 20.91
CA GLY A 237 54.57 -2.12 21.42
C GLY A 237 54.28 -3.36 22.27
N LEU A 238 53.00 -3.65 22.48
CA LEU A 238 52.50 -4.85 23.11
C LEU A 238 52.40 -5.96 22.07
N LEU A 239 53.12 -7.06 22.31
CA LEU A 239 53.07 -8.27 21.50
C LEU A 239 52.59 -9.43 22.39
N PRO A 240 51.84 -10.41 21.86
CA PRO A 240 51.39 -11.56 22.64
C PRO A 240 52.56 -12.54 22.81
N SER A 241 53.56 -12.17 23.60
CA SER A 241 54.67 -13.04 24.00
C SER A 241 54.32 -13.84 25.25
N ASP A 242 55.07 -14.90 25.56
CA ASP A 242 54.84 -15.70 26.78
C ASP A 242 54.84 -14.83 28.05
N SER A 243 55.70 -13.80 28.09
CA SER A 243 55.74 -12.86 29.21
C SER A 243 54.46 -12.03 29.31
N VAL A 244 53.99 -11.45 28.20
CA VAL A 244 52.77 -10.63 28.20
C VAL A 244 51.55 -11.46 28.55
N LEU A 245 51.44 -12.67 27.99
CA LEU A 245 50.30 -13.55 28.24
C LEU A 245 50.26 -14.06 29.69
N ALA A 246 51.43 -14.31 30.32
CA ALA A 246 51.52 -14.67 31.72
C ALA A 246 51.06 -13.54 32.67
N HIS A 247 51.32 -12.28 32.32
CA HIS A 247 50.82 -11.13 33.08
C HIS A 247 49.37 -10.78 32.74
N ALA A 248 48.91 -11.06 31.51
CA ALA A 248 47.53 -10.85 31.08
C ALA A 248 46.53 -11.81 31.74
N LEU A 249 46.97 -13.02 32.09
CA LEU A 249 46.15 -14.06 32.70
C LEU A 249 46.84 -14.58 33.97
N PRO A 250 46.96 -13.75 35.03
CA PRO A 250 47.78 -14.07 36.21
C PRO A 250 47.24 -15.25 37.03
N ALA A 251 45.95 -15.59 36.87
CA ALA A 251 45.33 -16.74 37.51
C ALA A 251 45.79 -18.09 36.93
N LEU A 252 46.39 -18.10 35.72
CA LEU A 252 46.84 -19.32 35.05
C LEU A 252 48.27 -19.69 35.47
N PRO A 253 48.52 -20.92 35.97
CA PRO A 253 49.89 -21.39 36.22
C PRO A 253 50.71 -21.41 34.92
N LYS A 254 51.99 -21.00 34.98
CA LYS A 254 52.90 -20.97 33.82
C LYS A 254 52.97 -22.29 33.04
N ALA A 255 52.94 -23.42 33.73
CA ALA A 255 52.93 -24.75 33.11
C ALA A 255 51.64 -25.01 32.30
N ARG A 256 50.49 -24.55 32.81
CA ARG A 256 49.20 -24.65 32.12
C ARG A 256 49.17 -23.75 30.89
N LEU A 257 49.60 -22.48 31.03
CA LEU A 257 49.71 -21.54 29.93
C LEU A 257 50.55 -22.11 28.77
N LYS A 258 51.73 -22.66 29.06
CA LYS A 258 52.59 -23.28 28.04
C LYS A 258 51.90 -24.46 27.35
N SER A 259 51.28 -25.37 28.12
CA SER A 259 50.54 -26.50 27.57
C SER A 259 49.40 -26.07 26.63
N MET A 260 48.71 -24.97 26.96
CA MET A 260 47.63 -24.44 26.12
C MET A 260 48.16 -23.79 24.84
N LEU A 261 49.27 -23.06 24.92
CA LEU A 261 49.91 -22.48 23.73
C LEU A 261 50.37 -23.58 22.75
N ASP A 262 50.92 -24.68 23.27
CA ASP A 262 51.29 -25.86 22.47
C ASP A 262 50.05 -26.50 21.80
N GLN A 263 48.94 -26.64 22.54
CA GLN A 263 47.68 -27.17 22.01
C GLN A 263 47.06 -26.27 20.94
N LEU A 264 46.97 -24.96 21.18
CA LEU A 264 46.42 -23.99 20.23
C LEU A 264 47.27 -23.90 18.94
N THR A 265 48.59 -24.06 19.07
CA THR A 265 49.50 -24.12 17.91
C THR A 265 49.27 -25.42 17.12
N ALA A 266 49.13 -26.57 17.81
CA ALA A 266 48.83 -27.85 17.17
C ALA A 266 47.46 -27.87 16.46
N TRP A 267 46.49 -27.10 16.96
CA TRP A 267 45.17 -26.92 16.33
C TRP A 267 45.16 -25.92 15.17
N SER A 268 46.30 -25.32 14.83
CA SER A 268 46.43 -24.26 13.82
C SER A 268 45.48 -23.09 14.08
N ILE A 269 45.30 -22.73 15.35
CA ILE A 269 44.53 -21.56 15.80
C ILE A 269 45.45 -20.35 15.93
N ILE A 270 46.64 -20.58 16.50
CA ILE A 270 47.71 -19.58 16.63
C ILE A 270 48.99 -20.08 15.96
N ILE A 271 49.89 -19.15 15.64
CA ILE A 271 51.22 -19.43 15.11
C ILE A 271 52.27 -18.62 15.88
N PHE A 272 53.39 -19.24 16.22
CA PHE A 272 54.52 -18.55 16.83
C PHE A 272 55.44 -17.94 15.77
N LYS A 273 55.66 -16.63 15.82
CA LYS A 273 56.52 -15.89 14.89
C LYS A 273 57.90 -15.69 15.51
N ASN A 274 58.85 -16.56 15.16
CA ASN A 274 60.23 -16.55 15.70
C ASN A 274 60.91 -15.18 15.64
N PHE A 275 60.73 -14.43 14.55
CA PHE A 275 61.34 -13.10 14.37
C PHE A 275 60.74 -12.01 15.27
N LEU A 276 59.54 -12.23 15.82
CA LEU A 276 58.88 -11.33 16.77
C LEU A 276 58.90 -11.83 18.21
N GLY A 277 59.27 -13.11 18.44
CA GLY A 277 59.16 -13.75 19.75
C GLY A 277 57.73 -13.75 20.30
N ALA A 278 56.71 -13.82 19.43
CA ALA A 278 55.31 -13.64 19.80
C ALA A 278 54.35 -14.51 18.98
N TYR A 279 53.19 -14.79 19.54
CA TYR A 279 52.11 -15.51 18.88
C TYR A 279 51.31 -14.58 17.93
N ALA A 280 50.56 -15.15 17.01
CA ALA A 280 49.61 -14.45 16.15
C ALA A 280 48.46 -15.39 15.81
N ILE A 281 47.32 -14.85 15.37
CA ILE A 281 46.23 -15.68 14.84
C ILE A 281 46.66 -16.31 13.52
N TYR A 282 46.38 -17.61 13.35
CA TYR A 282 46.67 -18.32 12.10
C TYR A 282 45.66 -17.91 11.03
N ALA A 283 46.13 -17.29 9.94
CA ALA A 283 45.33 -16.90 8.79
C ALA A 283 45.21 -18.08 7.80
N GLY A 284 43.99 -18.53 7.51
CA GLY A 284 43.70 -19.60 6.56
C GLY A 284 42.85 -19.19 5.35
N SER A 285 42.61 -17.90 5.15
CA SER A 285 41.75 -17.34 4.09
C SER A 285 42.64 -16.66 3.03
N ASP A 286 42.63 -17.20 1.80
CA ASP A 286 43.43 -16.73 0.67
C ASP A 286 42.60 -15.93 -0.36
N PHE A 287 41.31 -15.66 -0.09
CA PHE A 287 40.42 -15.04 -1.07
C PHE A 287 40.57 -13.50 -1.12
N ASP A 288 41.08 -12.99 -2.24
CA ASP A 288 41.20 -11.54 -2.50
C ASP A 288 39.87 -10.93 -2.97
N ILE A 289 39.11 -10.39 -2.02
CA ILE A 289 37.81 -9.74 -2.26
C ILE A 289 37.96 -8.52 -3.16
N ASP A 290 39.01 -7.71 -3.00
CA ASP A 290 39.17 -6.45 -3.72
C ASP A 290 39.45 -6.71 -5.22
N ALA A 291 40.28 -7.71 -5.52
CA ALA A 291 40.49 -8.18 -6.89
C ALA A 291 39.19 -8.75 -7.50
N ALA A 292 38.40 -9.51 -6.73
CA ALA A 292 37.14 -10.08 -7.18
C ALA A 292 36.09 -8.99 -7.48
N VAL A 293 35.97 -7.97 -6.62
CA VAL A 293 35.08 -6.82 -6.81
C VAL A 293 35.52 -6.00 -8.02
N GLY A 294 36.82 -5.73 -8.19
CA GLY A 294 37.34 -5.02 -9.36
C GLY A 294 37.03 -5.74 -10.68
N GLN A 295 37.12 -7.08 -10.72
CA GLN A 295 36.72 -7.87 -11.88
C GLN A 295 35.21 -7.82 -12.16
N ALA A 296 34.38 -7.87 -11.11
CA ALA A 296 32.93 -7.76 -11.25
C ALA A 296 32.53 -6.38 -11.78
N HIS A 297 33.13 -5.32 -11.22
CA HIS A 297 32.90 -3.94 -11.64
C HIS A 297 33.26 -3.71 -13.12
N ALA A 298 34.38 -4.25 -13.58
CA ALA A 298 34.82 -4.12 -14.98
C ALA A 298 33.88 -4.79 -16.00
N ARG A 299 33.04 -5.75 -15.57
CA ARG A 299 32.06 -6.45 -16.44
C ARG A 299 30.72 -5.72 -16.52
N MET A 300 30.48 -4.72 -15.68
CA MET A 300 29.18 -4.03 -15.62
C MET A 300 29.02 -3.00 -16.73
N ILE A 301 27.83 -3.00 -17.35
CA ILE A 301 27.46 -2.02 -18.38
C ILE A 301 26.31 -1.16 -17.81
N GLY A 302 26.66 -0.03 -17.21
CA GLY A 302 25.70 0.94 -16.68
C GLY A 302 25.01 0.52 -15.37
N ILE A 303 24.01 1.31 -14.96
CA ILE A 303 23.23 1.08 -13.73
C ILE A 303 21.86 0.51 -14.12
N ASP A 304 21.42 -0.52 -13.42
CA ASP A 304 20.02 -0.96 -13.47
C ASP A 304 19.15 -0.08 -12.54
N PHE A 305 18.48 0.91 -13.14
CA PHE A 305 17.56 1.79 -12.44
C PHE A 305 16.31 1.07 -11.91
N ALA A 306 15.94 -0.12 -12.42
CA ALA A 306 14.89 -0.91 -11.81
C ALA A 306 15.31 -1.43 -10.43
N ARG A 307 16.55 -1.93 -10.33
CA ARG A 307 17.11 -2.39 -9.06
C ARG A 307 17.32 -1.24 -8.08
N LEU A 308 17.82 -0.09 -8.55
CA LEU A 308 17.98 1.11 -7.72
C LEU A 308 16.66 1.55 -7.06
N ARG A 309 15.54 1.46 -7.79
CA ARG A 309 14.21 1.78 -7.26
C ARG A 309 13.76 0.85 -6.15
N HIS A 310 14.09 -0.45 -6.25
CA HIS A 310 13.81 -1.42 -5.20
C HIS A 310 14.66 -1.17 -3.95
N LEU A 311 15.93 -0.83 -4.12
CA LEU A 311 16.88 -0.62 -3.03
C LEU A 311 16.61 0.67 -2.25
N ALA A 312 16.13 1.72 -2.92
CA ALA A 312 15.95 3.03 -2.29
C ALA A 312 14.76 3.12 -1.31
N MET A 313 13.90 2.08 -1.22
CA MET A 313 12.73 1.99 -0.33
C MET A 313 11.88 3.28 -0.21
N LEU A 314 11.80 4.06 -1.29
CA LEU A 314 11.19 5.39 -1.27
C LEU A 314 9.69 5.31 -0.99
N GLN A 315 9.26 6.02 0.06
CA GLN A 315 7.86 6.06 0.48
C GLN A 315 7.06 7.08 -0.34
N PRO A 316 5.83 6.77 -0.80
CA PRO A 316 5.00 7.71 -1.54
C PRO A 316 4.83 9.08 -0.86
N ILE A 317 4.72 10.16 -1.65
CA ILE A 317 4.49 11.50 -1.11
C ILE A 317 3.00 11.71 -0.86
N LEU A 318 2.64 12.12 0.35
CA LEU A 318 1.26 12.31 0.77
C LEU A 318 0.82 13.76 0.63
N ALA A 319 -0.38 13.97 0.07
CA ALA A 319 -1.03 15.28 0.01
C ALA A 319 -1.68 15.63 1.37
N LYS A 320 -0.87 15.80 2.42
CA LYS A 320 -1.33 15.90 3.82
C LYS A 320 -2.35 17.02 4.06
N ARG A 321 -2.14 18.20 3.46
CA ARG A 321 -3.08 19.33 3.60
C ARG A 321 -4.41 19.03 2.90
N HIS A 322 -4.37 18.45 1.70
CA HIS A 322 -5.58 18.05 0.98
C HIS A 322 -6.36 16.96 1.73
N TYR A 323 -5.66 16.00 2.36
CA TYR A 323 -6.27 14.99 3.22
C TYR A 323 -6.99 15.63 4.41
N HIS A 324 -6.36 16.57 5.11
CA HIS A 324 -6.97 17.28 6.21
C HIS A 324 -8.21 18.11 5.78
N GLU A 325 -8.13 18.80 4.65
CA GLU A 325 -9.22 19.63 4.12
C GLU A 325 -10.42 18.80 3.62
N THR A 326 -10.19 17.66 2.96
CA THR A 326 -11.25 16.89 2.26
C THR A 326 -11.60 15.55 2.89
N GLY A 327 -10.74 15.02 3.77
CA GLY A 327 -10.80 13.65 4.27
C GLY A 327 -10.30 12.59 3.27
N ALA A 328 -9.94 12.95 2.03
CA ALA A 328 -9.51 11.99 1.01
C ALA A 328 -7.99 11.83 0.99
N LEU A 329 -7.48 10.65 1.38
CA LEU A 329 -6.05 10.38 1.37
C LEU A 329 -5.55 10.25 -0.07
N ARG A 330 -4.77 11.21 -0.54
CA ARG A 330 -4.13 11.22 -1.87
C ARG A 330 -2.63 11.06 -1.70
N TRP A 331 -2.04 10.22 -2.53
CA TRP A 331 -0.60 10.00 -2.57
C TRP A 331 -0.09 10.08 -4.01
N PHE A 332 1.21 10.30 -4.12
CA PHE A 332 1.95 10.34 -5.37
C PHE A 332 3.03 9.27 -5.31
N ASP A 333 3.13 8.48 -6.37
CA ASP A 333 4.19 7.48 -6.49
C ASP A 333 5.54 8.19 -6.61
N ILE A 334 6.61 7.48 -6.26
CA ILE A 334 7.98 7.95 -6.47
C ILE A 334 8.66 7.01 -7.46
N ASP A 335 9.40 7.60 -8.40
CA ASP A 335 10.20 6.84 -9.35
C ASP A 335 11.53 7.54 -9.59
N ILE A 336 12.53 6.76 -10.01
CA ILE A 336 13.87 7.24 -10.34
C ILE A 336 14.18 6.83 -11.77
N ALA A 337 14.67 7.76 -12.58
CA ALA A 337 15.06 7.48 -13.96
C ALA A 337 16.35 8.22 -14.37
N PRO A 338 17.05 7.73 -15.41
CA PRO A 338 18.07 8.50 -16.10
C PRO A 338 17.51 9.83 -16.61
N LEU A 339 18.32 10.89 -16.54
CA LEU A 339 17.94 12.21 -17.03
C LEU A 339 17.50 12.21 -18.50
N ILE A 340 18.16 11.41 -19.35
CA ILE A 340 17.85 11.27 -20.78
C ILE A 340 16.48 10.62 -21.04
N ASP A 341 16.02 9.74 -20.16
CA ASP A 341 14.77 8.99 -20.31
C ASP A 341 13.57 9.69 -19.65
N GLY A 342 13.81 10.82 -18.97
CA GLY A 342 12.81 11.49 -18.13
C GLY A 342 11.51 11.83 -18.88
N ALA A 343 11.61 12.41 -20.07
CA ALA A 343 10.43 12.80 -20.85
C ALA A 343 9.58 11.59 -21.28
N ASP A 344 10.22 10.48 -21.69
CA ASP A 344 9.51 9.26 -22.05
C ASP A 344 8.88 8.59 -20.83
N ARG A 345 9.54 8.66 -19.67
CA ARG A 345 9.00 8.13 -18.41
C ARG A 345 7.75 8.88 -17.96
N VAL A 346 7.76 10.21 -18.07
CA VAL A 346 6.58 11.06 -17.79
C VAL A 346 5.44 10.71 -18.74
N ARG A 347 5.70 10.59 -20.05
CA ARG A 347 4.66 10.28 -21.06
C ARG A 347 4.01 8.91 -20.89
N ARG A 348 4.77 7.93 -20.42
CA ARG A 348 4.30 6.55 -20.21
C ARG A 348 3.74 6.30 -18.81
N TYR A 349 3.82 7.27 -17.91
CA TYR A 349 3.34 7.08 -16.55
C TYR A 349 1.82 6.88 -16.51
N GLN A 350 1.41 5.80 -15.86
CA GLN A 350 0.02 5.56 -15.50
C GLN A 350 -0.03 5.30 -13.99
N PRO A 351 -0.89 6.03 -13.25
CA PRO A 351 -1.05 5.81 -11.82
C PRO A 351 -1.39 4.36 -11.51
N GLN A 352 -0.62 3.75 -10.62
CA GLN A 352 -0.91 2.41 -10.14
C GLN A 352 -1.71 2.50 -8.84
N SER A 353 -2.61 1.54 -8.61
CA SER A 353 -3.35 1.38 -7.35
C SER A 353 -4.12 2.62 -6.86
N GLY A 354 -4.43 3.57 -7.75
CA GLY A 354 -5.17 4.79 -7.44
C GLY A 354 -4.34 5.96 -6.89
N ALA A 355 -3.03 5.96 -7.19
CA ALA A 355 -2.17 7.12 -7.02
C ALA A 355 -2.72 8.35 -7.77
N THR A 356 -2.40 9.54 -7.26
CA THR A 356 -2.86 10.82 -7.85
C THR A 356 -1.90 11.34 -8.91
N GLY A 357 -0.62 11.01 -8.78
CA GLY A 357 0.43 11.51 -9.66
C GLY A 357 1.79 10.88 -9.36
N LEU A 358 2.86 11.48 -9.88
CA LEU A 358 4.23 10.99 -9.76
C LEU A 358 5.19 12.07 -9.29
N PHE A 359 6.15 11.71 -8.43
CA PHE A 359 7.39 12.44 -8.18
C PHE A 359 8.54 11.65 -8.84
N LEU A 360 9.04 12.15 -9.96
CA LEU A 360 10.09 11.52 -10.75
C LEU A 360 11.44 12.19 -10.46
N LEU A 361 12.35 11.48 -9.80
CA LEU A 361 13.72 11.94 -9.59
C LEU A 361 14.59 11.55 -10.80
N LEU A 362 15.16 12.55 -11.46
CA LEU A 362 16.07 12.37 -12.58
C LEU A 362 17.52 12.45 -12.11
N ILE A 363 18.28 11.41 -12.45
CA ILE A 363 19.69 11.27 -12.10
C ILE A 363 20.53 11.36 -13.38
N ALA A 364 21.56 12.22 -13.37
CA ALA A 364 22.49 12.34 -14.49
C ALA A 364 23.36 11.06 -14.63
N THR A 365 23.28 10.40 -15.78
CA THR A 365 24.00 9.14 -16.07
C THR A 365 25.25 9.34 -16.92
N GLN A 366 25.42 10.51 -17.54
CA GLN A 366 26.57 10.86 -18.37
C GLN A 366 27.29 12.10 -17.81
N THR A 367 28.50 12.39 -18.29
CA THR A 367 29.13 13.71 -18.17
C THR A 367 28.40 14.72 -19.07
N GLU A 368 27.12 14.95 -18.78
CA GLU A 368 26.33 15.99 -19.41
C GLU A 368 26.78 17.34 -18.87
N THR A 369 26.94 18.33 -19.75
CA THR A 369 27.14 19.70 -19.31
C THR A 369 25.88 20.17 -18.56
N PRO A 370 26.02 21.04 -17.53
CA PRO A 370 24.87 21.56 -16.77
C PRO A 370 23.78 22.17 -17.67
N ALA A 371 24.17 22.79 -18.79
CA ALA A 371 23.24 23.35 -19.77
C ALA A 371 22.40 22.28 -20.50
N LYS A 372 23.02 21.15 -20.90
CA LYS A 372 22.30 20.03 -21.52
C LYS A 372 21.37 19.35 -20.52
N ALA A 373 21.84 19.16 -19.28
CA ALA A 373 21.05 18.58 -18.20
C ALA A 373 19.79 19.40 -17.90
N ARG A 374 19.92 20.73 -17.77
CA ARG A 374 18.77 21.63 -17.59
C ARG A 374 17.77 21.55 -18.73
N LYS A 375 18.24 21.49 -19.98
CA LYS A 375 17.37 21.35 -21.16
C LYS A 375 16.55 20.05 -21.14
N LEU A 376 17.19 18.93 -20.79
CA LEU A 376 16.50 17.63 -20.66
C LEU A 376 15.49 17.64 -19.51
N TRP A 377 15.85 18.24 -18.37
CA TRP A 377 14.97 18.39 -17.23
C TRP A 377 13.73 19.24 -17.57
N ASP A 378 13.89 20.35 -18.28
CA ASP A 378 12.77 21.18 -18.77
C ASP A 378 11.86 20.43 -19.75
N GLN A 379 12.45 19.65 -20.66
CA GLN A 379 11.69 18.78 -21.57
C GLN A 379 10.88 17.73 -20.83
N ALA A 380 11.44 17.12 -19.78
CA ALA A 380 10.72 16.16 -18.95
C ALA A 380 9.59 16.82 -18.16
N ALA A 381 9.83 17.99 -17.54
CA ALA A 381 8.83 18.72 -16.78
C ALA A 381 7.63 19.16 -17.65
N THR A 382 7.87 19.53 -18.91
CA THR A 382 6.82 19.95 -19.85
C THR A 382 6.17 18.82 -20.65
N ALA A 383 6.60 17.56 -20.47
CA ALA A 383 6.05 16.41 -21.18
C ALA A 383 4.68 15.93 -20.65
N THR A 384 4.21 16.53 -19.55
CA THR A 384 2.98 16.14 -18.82
C THR A 384 1.72 16.36 -19.65
N ARG A 385 0.79 15.39 -19.65
CA ARG A 385 -0.48 15.43 -20.41
C ARG A 385 -1.71 15.54 -19.51
N ASP A 386 -1.97 14.52 -18.70
CA ASP A 386 -3.25 14.38 -17.97
C ASP A 386 -3.12 14.09 -16.47
N VAL A 387 -1.96 13.62 -16.02
CA VAL A 387 -1.71 13.22 -14.63
C VAL A 387 -0.65 14.14 -14.05
N PRO A 388 -0.82 14.67 -12.82
CA PRO A 388 0.17 15.57 -12.25
C PRO A 388 1.50 14.85 -12.01
N VAL A 389 2.58 15.38 -12.59
CA VAL A 389 3.95 14.87 -12.39
C VAL A 389 4.85 16.02 -11.95
N ALA A 390 5.55 15.81 -10.84
CA ALA A 390 6.64 16.64 -10.38
C ALA A 390 7.96 15.98 -10.79
N VAL A 391 8.83 16.71 -11.48
CA VAL A 391 10.11 16.19 -11.98
C VAL A 391 11.25 16.86 -11.21
N GLY A 392 11.95 16.07 -10.40
CA GLY A 392 13.12 16.47 -9.64
C GLY A 392 14.39 16.22 -10.42
N TRP A 393 15.39 17.09 -10.29
CA TRP A 393 16.74 16.86 -10.79
C TRP A 393 17.75 16.95 -9.64
N SER A 394 18.62 15.94 -9.53
CA SER A 394 19.75 15.93 -8.60
C SER A 394 21.09 15.96 -9.34
N SER A 395 22.00 16.81 -8.87
CA SER A 395 23.40 16.88 -9.33
C SER A 395 24.26 15.73 -8.79
N ASP A 396 23.75 14.95 -7.82
CA ASP A 396 24.49 13.90 -7.12
C ASP A 396 24.51 12.54 -7.84
N GLY A 397 24.32 12.55 -9.17
CA GLY A 397 24.24 11.32 -9.94
C GLY A 397 25.54 10.51 -10.00
N TYR A 398 26.69 11.14 -9.76
CA TYR A 398 27.97 10.42 -9.69
C TYR A 398 28.03 9.51 -8.47
N THR A 399 27.81 10.05 -7.26
CA THR A 399 27.95 9.29 -6.00
C THR A 399 26.97 8.12 -5.94
N ILE A 400 25.71 8.37 -6.33
CA ILE A 400 24.67 7.33 -6.35
C ILE A 400 25.06 6.21 -7.33
N ARG A 401 25.68 6.54 -8.46
CA ARG A 401 26.15 5.55 -9.42
C ARG A 401 27.26 4.68 -8.86
N GLU A 402 28.29 5.29 -8.29
CA GLU A 402 29.43 4.55 -7.73
C GLU A 402 28.97 3.59 -6.64
N LEU A 403 28.14 4.07 -5.70
CA LEU A 403 27.59 3.23 -4.62
C LEU A 403 26.71 2.10 -5.16
N ALA A 404 25.88 2.36 -6.18
CA ALA A 404 25.06 1.33 -6.80
C ALA A 404 25.90 0.29 -7.55
N GLN A 405 26.97 0.70 -8.22
CA GLN A 405 27.89 -0.20 -8.93
C GLN A 405 28.71 -1.04 -7.95
N GLU A 406 29.21 -0.44 -6.86
CA GLU A 406 29.91 -1.15 -5.79
C GLU A 406 29.02 -2.21 -5.14
N LEU A 407 27.80 -1.84 -4.76
CA LEU A 407 26.83 -2.77 -4.19
C LEU A 407 26.56 -3.95 -5.13
N LEU A 408 26.29 -3.67 -6.40
CA LEU A 408 26.03 -4.70 -7.40
C LEU A 408 27.25 -5.62 -7.57
N ALA A 409 28.46 -5.06 -7.55
CA ALA A 409 29.69 -5.83 -7.70
C ALA A 409 29.89 -6.78 -6.51
N LEU A 410 29.64 -6.30 -5.30
CA LEU A 410 29.71 -7.11 -4.08
C LEU A 410 28.65 -8.23 -4.08
N GLU A 411 27.41 -7.95 -4.46
CA GLU A 411 26.35 -8.95 -4.60
C GLU A 411 26.69 -10.01 -5.66
N THR A 412 27.33 -9.60 -6.76
CA THR A 412 27.77 -10.49 -7.84
C THR A 412 28.88 -11.41 -7.34
N VAL A 413 29.89 -10.86 -6.64
CA VAL A 413 30.94 -11.64 -5.99
C VAL A 413 30.34 -12.64 -5.01
N ARG A 414 29.37 -12.22 -4.20
CA ARG A 414 28.68 -13.08 -3.22
C ARG A 414 27.91 -14.24 -3.85
N ALA A 415 27.33 -14.03 -5.04
CA ALA A 415 26.50 -15.01 -5.73
C ALA A 415 27.31 -15.96 -6.63
N GLU A 416 28.34 -15.47 -7.32
CA GLU A 416 29.02 -16.20 -8.40
C GLU A 416 30.33 -16.89 -7.99
N ARG A 417 30.98 -16.45 -6.89
CA ARG A 417 32.28 -17.01 -6.47
C ARG A 417 32.11 -18.21 -5.56
N ALA A 418 32.35 -19.40 -6.10
CA ALA A 418 32.26 -20.67 -5.37
C ALA A 418 33.28 -20.76 -4.23
N GLU A 419 34.39 -20.03 -4.33
CA GLU A 419 35.44 -19.92 -3.33
C GLU A 419 34.91 -19.41 -1.98
N LEU A 420 33.85 -18.58 -1.98
CA LEU A 420 33.19 -18.07 -0.77
C LEU A 420 32.35 -19.12 -0.02
N ASN A 421 32.04 -20.26 -0.62
CA ASN A 421 31.28 -21.31 0.06
C ASN A 421 32.13 -22.04 1.12
N GLY A 422 33.44 -22.15 0.88
CA GLY A 422 34.40 -22.78 1.80
C GLY A 422 35.06 -21.80 2.77
N ASP A 423 35.01 -20.50 2.48
CA ASP A 423 35.67 -19.46 3.26
C ASP A 423 34.65 -18.60 4.02
N ALA A 424 34.38 -18.98 5.28
CA ALA A 424 33.42 -18.27 6.12
C ALA A 424 33.87 -16.84 6.47
N VAL A 425 35.19 -16.59 6.49
CA VAL A 425 35.79 -15.28 6.80
C VAL A 425 35.53 -14.32 5.66
N ALA A 426 35.90 -14.71 4.44
CA ALA A 426 35.65 -13.90 3.25
C ALA A 426 34.15 -13.66 3.04
N ARG A 427 33.31 -14.66 3.32
CA ARG A 427 31.85 -14.54 3.20
C ARG A 427 31.26 -13.51 4.17
N ARG A 428 31.65 -13.54 5.45
CA ARG A 428 31.18 -12.55 6.46
C ARG A 428 31.60 -11.14 6.08
N GLU A 429 32.81 -10.99 5.56
CA GLU A 429 33.31 -9.69 5.12
C GLU A 429 32.52 -9.15 3.91
N VAL A 430 32.27 -9.97 2.89
CA VAL A 430 31.45 -9.58 1.73
C VAL A 430 30.03 -9.21 2.18
N ASP A 431 29.39 -10.01 3.03
CA ASP A 431 28.03 -9.75 3.53
C ASP A 431 27.96 -8.41 4.32
N ALA A 432 28.97 -8.11 5.14
CA ALA A 432 29.06 -6.84 5.85
C ALA A 432 29.25 -5.64 4.91
N ARG A 433 30.09 -5.77 3.87
CA ARG A 433 30.29 -4.73 2.86
C ARG A 433 29.01 -4.47 2.04
N ILE A 434 28.25 -5.51 1.69
CA ILE A 434 26.94 -5.38 1.02
C ILE A 434 25.98 -4.57 1.89
N ALA A 435 25.83 -4.94 3.17
CA ALA A 435 24.93 -4.25 4.09
C ALA A 435 25.26 -2.76 4.22
N ARG A 436 26.55 -2.43 4.30
CA ARG A 436 27.03 -1.04 4.34
C ARG A 436 26.74 -0.30 3.04
N ALA A 437 27.14 -0.85 1.90
CA ALA A 437 26.95 -0.20 0.60
C ALA A 437 25.45 0.05 0.30
N ALA A 438 24.57 -0.88 0.71
CA ALA A 438 23.13 -0.70 0.61
C ALA A 438 22.62 0.47 1.47
N ALA A 439 23.04 0.56 2.74
CA ALA A 439 22.65 1.64 3.63
C ALA A 439 23.18 3.01 3.15
N ASP A 440 24.44 3.07 2.69
CA ASP A 440 25.04 4.28 2.15
C ASP A 440 24.31 4.74 0.86
N LEU A 441 23.94 3.81 -0.02
CA LEU A 441 23.16 4.09 -1.23
C LEU A 441 21.75 4.61 -0.89
N GLU A 442 21.05 3.94 0.02
CA GLU A 442 19.69 4.34 0.45
C GLU A 442 19.70 5.77 1.00
N GLU A 443 20.64 6.06 1.92
CA GLU A 443 20.79 7.39 2.49
C GLU A 443 21.13 8.42 1.42
N ARG A 444 22.03 8.09 0.48
CA ARG A 444 22.41 9.04 -0.58
C ARG A 444 21.25 9.34 -1.53
N VAL A 445 20.47 8.32 -1.92
CA VAL A 445 19.26 8.50 -2.74
C VAL A 445 18.21 9.34 -2.00
N ARG A 446 18.01 9.09 -0.70
CA ARG A 446 17.11 9.88 0.14
C ARG A 446 17.53 11.34 0.20
N GLN A 447 18.82 11.62 0.41
CA GLN A 447 19.35 12.99 0.41
C GLN A 447 19.18 13.65 -0.96
N ALA A 448 19.53 12.95 -2.04
CA ALA A 448 19.38 13.46 -3.40
C ALA A 448 17.91 13.78 -3.75
N PHE A 449 16.96 13.02 -3.23
CA PHE A 449 15.53 13.30 -3.39
C PHE A 449 15.11 14.57 -2.64
N LEU A 450 15.60 14.75 -1.40
CA LEU A 450 15.27 15.90 -0.55
C LEU A 450 15.93 17.19 -1.02
N SER A 451 17.14 17.13 -1.56
CA SER A 451 17.90 18.28 -2.07
C SER A 451 17.71 18.53 -3.56
N ALA A 452 16.88 17.73 -4.25
CA ALA A 452 16.61 17.93 -5.67
C ALA A 452 15.86 19.25 -5.90
N GLU A 453 16.14 19.87 -7.05
CA GLU A 453 15.27 20.94 -7.56
C GLU A 453 14.08 20.30 -8.24
N TRP A 454 12.87 20.71 -7.87
CA TRP A 454 11.65 20.14 -8.43
C TRP A 454 10.97 21.13 -9.36
N LYS A 455 10.52 20.65 -10.51
CA LYS A 455 9.65 21.39 -11.44
C LYS A 455 8.34 20.67 -11.63
N VAL A 456 7.28 21.47 -11.70
CA VAL A 456 5.94 21.00 -12.04
C VAL A 456 5.48 21.72 -13.30
N ALA A 457 4.90 20.96 -14.24
CA ALA A 457 4.16 21.55 -15.35
C ALA A 457 3.05 22.47 -14.81
N PRO A 458 2.83 23.64 -15.42
CA PRO A 458 1.64 24.43 -15.11
C PRO A 458 0.38 23.64 -15.43
N ASP A 459 -0.67 23.88 -14.64
CA ASP A 459 -2.01 23.45 -15.00
C ASP A 459 -2.49 24.26 -16.23
N THR A 460 -3.41 23.71 -17.02
CA THR A 460 -3.85 24.29 -18.30
C THR A 460 -4.18 25.79 -18.17
N GLY A 461 -3.30 26.65 -18.68
CA GLY A 461 -3.56 28.09 -18.83
C GLY A 461 -2.53 29.08 -18.25
N SER A 462 -1.52 28.66 -17.48
CA SER A 462 -0.44 29.56 -17.03
C SER A 462 0.87 29.31 -17.76
N ASP A 463 1.45 30.33 -18.39
CA ASP A 463 2.80 30.26 -18.95
C ASP A 463 3.83 30.26 -17.81
N GLY A 464 4.45 29.09 -17.56
CA GLY A 464 5.59 28.95 -16.66
C GLY A 464 5.59 27.65 -15.83
N THR A 465 6.74 27.00 -15.70
CA THR A 465 6.95 25.89 -14.76
C THR A 465 7.14 26.42 -13.33
N LEU A 466 6.43 25.84 -12.37
CA LEU A 466 6.67 26.15 -10.95
C LEU A 466 7.92 25.41 -10.51
N THR A 467 8.94 26.16 -10.10
CA THR A 467 10.18 25.61 -9.54
C THR A 467 10.11 25.66 -8.02
N ILE A 468 10.34 24.52 -7.37
CA ILE A 468 10.42 24.40 -5.93
C ILE A 468 11.90 24.34 -5.56
N PRO A 469 12.38 25.26 -4.71
CA PRO A 469 13.79 25.33 -4.34
C PRO A 469 14.22 24.13 -3.48
N GLN A 470 15.53 23.86 -3.49
CA GLN A 470 16.16 22.69 -2.85
C GLN A 470 15.99 22.64 -1.32
N ASP A 471 15.70 23.78 -0.68
CA ASP A 471 15.55 23.93 0.77
C ASP A 471 14.13 23.60 1.28
N ALA A 472 13.18 23.35 0.38
CA ALA A 472 11.79 23.09 0.75
C ALA A 472 11.61 21.77 1.53
N GLY A 473 12.52 20.81 1.34
CA GLY A 473 12.54 19.51 2.02
C GLY A 473 11.23 18.73 1.88
N LEU A 474 11.02 17.75 2.76
CA LEU A 474 9.81 16.89 2.71
C LEU A 474 8.50 17.68 2.94
N ALA A 475 8.53 18.74 3.75
CA ALA A 475 7.36 19.58 3.99
C ALA A 475 6.92 20.30 2.72
N GLY A 476 7.87 20.84 1.95
CA GLY A 476 7.62 21.44 0.64
C GLY A 476 7.01 20.46 -0.35
N LEU A 477 7.56 19.24 -0.45
CA LEU A 477 7.02 18.22 -1.36
C LEU A 477 5.58 17.81 -0.99
N ASN A 478 5.28 17.67 0.31
CA ASN A 478 3.90 17.41 0.75
C ASN A 478 2.95 18.58 0.42
N ALA A 479 3.42 19.82 0.50
CA ALA A 479 2.64 21.00 0.13
C ALA A 479 2.36 21.03 -1.38
N VAL A 480 3.36 20.69 -2.20
CA VAL A 480 3.23 20.55 -3.66
C VAL A 480 2.25 19.45 -4.01
N ALA A 481 2.39 18.26 -3.43
CA ALA A 481 1.44 17.15 -3.62
C ALA A 481 0.00 17.56 -3.25
N SER A 482 -0.17 18.36 -2.18
CA SER A 482 -1.48 18.88 -1.78
C SER A 482 -2.06 19.88 -2.79
N SER A 483 -1.23 20.76 -3.36
CA SER A 483 -1.66 21.69 -4.41
C SER A 483 -2.02 20.95 -5.70
N LEU A 484 -1.22 19.95 -6.09
CA LEU A 484 -1.51 19.10 -7.26
C LEU A 484 -2.82 18.33 -7.10
N ALA A 485 -3.08 17.76 -5.91
CA ALA A 485 -4.34 17.09 -5.61
C ALA A 485 -5.54 18.07 -5.66
N LYS A 486 -5.39 19.28 -5.13
CA LYS A 486 -6.43 20.31 -5.17
C LYS A 486 -6.75 20.77 -6.59
N ASN A 487 -5.73 20.97 -7.43
CA ASN A 487 -5.91 21.38 -8.83
C ASN A 487 -6.56 20.27 -9.66
N ARG A 488 -6.17 19.01 -9.43
CA ARG A 488 -6.78 17.86 -10.10
C ARG A 488 -8.23 17.63 -9.69
N TYR A 489 -8.56 17.86 -8.42
CA TYR A 489 -9.90 17.62 -7.85
C TYR A 489 -10.48 18.87 -7.18
N PRO A 490 -10.77 19.94 -7.95
CA PRO A 490 -11.20 21.22 -7.38
C PRO A 490 -12.62 21.15 -6.79
N LYS A 491 -13.42 20.15 -7.17
CA LYS A 491 -14.78 19.91 -6.67
C LYS A 491 -14.86 18.69 -5.74
N SER A 492 -13.74 18.23 -5.18
CA SER A 492 -13.75 17.12 -4.21
C SER A 492 -14.60 17.48 -2.99
N PRO A 493 -15.56 16.64 -2.57
CA PRO A 493 -16.35 16.91 -1.38
C PRO A 493 -15.49 16.78 -0.11
N GLN A 494 -15.92 17.44 0.95
CA GLN A 494 -15.27 17.42 2.26
C GLN A 494 -15.95 16.38 3.16
N LEU A 495 -15.48 15.14 3.13
CA LEU A 495 -16.06 14.03 3.88
C LEU A 495 -15.01 13.40 4.81
N HIS A 496 -15.03 13.82 6.07
CA HIS A 496 -14.13 13.34 7.12
C HIS A 496 -14.59 11.98 7.68
N ASN A 497 -14.51 10.95 6.85
CA ASN A 497 -14.75 9.57 7.24
C ASN A 497 -13.57 8.71 6.82
N GLU A 498 -12.60 8.52 7.72
CA GLU A 498 -11.38 7.79 7.37
C GLU A 498 -11.65 6.32 6.99
N LEU A 499 -12.72 5.71 7.53
CA LEU A 499 -13.06 4.31 7.28
C LEU A 499 -13.47 4.04 5.83
N LEU A 500 -14.28 4.94 5.25
CA LEU A 500 -14.85 4.79 3.91
C LEU A 500 -14.23 5.72 2.87
N ASN A 501 -13.65 6.86 3.24
CA ASN A 501 -12.98 7.78 2.30
C ASN A 501 -11.58 7.28 1.89
N ARG A 502 -11.53 6.04 1.40
CA ARG A 502 -10.33 5.36 0.90
C ARG A 502 -10.70 4.42 -0.24
N ILE A 503 -9.71 4.06 -1.06
CA ILE A 503 -9.90 3.19 -2.24
C ILE A 503 -10.31 1.78 -1.82
N LYS A 504 -9.68 1.25 -0.77
CA LYS A 504 -10.00 -0.08 -0.26
C LYS A 504 -10.33 -0.01 1.23
N PRO A 505 -11.61 0.08 1.59
CA PRO A 505 -12.05 -0.03 2.98
C PRO A 505 -11.66 -1.38 3.60
N SER A 506 -11.48 -1.42 4.92
CA SER A 506 -11.24 -2.68 5.64
C SER A 506 -12.49 -3.56 5.63
N SER A 507 -12.35 -4.87 5.85
CA SER A 507 -13.50 -5.79 5.97
C SER A 507 -14.53 -5.32 7.00
N ASN A 508 -14.06 -4.80 8.15
CA ASN A 508 -14.92 -4.23 9.19
C ASN A 508 -15.65 -2.96 8.73
N ALA A 509 -14.98 -2.09 7.96
CA ALA A 509 -15.60 -0.90 7.38
C ALA A 509 -16.65 -1.27 6.33
N ILE A 510 -16.39 -2.29 5.50
CA ILE A 510 -17.37 -2.82 4.52
C ILE A 510 -18.58 -3.43 5.24
N ALA A 511 -18.37 -4.19 6.32
CA ALA A 511 -19.47 -4.75 7.11
C ALA A 511 -20.35 -3.64 7.73
N ALA A 512 -19.72 -2.59 8.27
CA ALA A 512 -20.43 -1.42 8.78
C ALA A 512 -21.17 -0.67 7.66
N GLN A 513 -20.57 -0.53 6.48
CA GLN A 513 -21.21 0.07 5.31
C GLN A 513 -22.46 -0.71 4.90
N LYS A 514 -22.39 -2.04 4.79
CA LYS A 514 -23.55 -2.90 4.46
C LYS A 514 -24.67 -2.75 5.49
N ALA A 515 -24.33 -2.73 6.78
CA ALA A 515 -25.31 -2.51 7.84
C ALA A 515 -25.97 -1.12 7.73
N LEU A 516 -25.21 -0.08 7.37
CA LEU A 516 -25.76 1.24 7.11
C LEU A 516 -26.69 1.24 5.88
N LEU A 517 -26.26 0.65 4.76
CA LEU A 517 -27.08 0.58 3.54
C LEU A 517 -28.42 -0.11 3.79
N LYS A 518 -28.40 -1.20 4.56
CA LYS A 518 -29.63 -1.88 4.99
C LYS A 518 -30.52 -0.97 5.83
N ALA A 519 -29.96 -0.26 6.81
CA ALA A 519 -30.71 0.71 7.62
C ALA A 519 -31.30 1.86 6.77
N MET A 520 -30.59 2.34 5.74
CA MET A 520 -31.07 3.39 4.84
C MET A 520 -32.34 2.98 4.08
N VAL A 521 -32.49 1.69 3.77
CA VAL A 521 -33.63 1.15 3.04
C VAL A 521 -34.76 0.71 3.98
N ASP A 522 -34.44 -0.07 5.01
CA ASP A 522 -35.44 -0.65 5.93
C ASP A 522 -35.97 0.37 6.95
N GLY A 523 -35.14 1.35 7.34
CA GLY A 523 -35.43 2.35 8.37
C GLY A 523 -35.90 3.71 7.83
N LEU A 524 -36.32 3.78 6.56
CA LEU A 524 -36.77 5.02 5.93
C LEU A 524 -37.93 5.65 6.73
N GLY A 525 -37.88 6.97 6.95
CA GLY A 525 -38.91 7.70 7.70
C GLY A 525 -38.63 7.80 9.20
N GLN A 526 -37.76 6.95 9.75
CA GLN A 526 -37.44 6.91 11.18
C GLN A 526 -36.26 7.82 11.53
N GLU A 527 -36.26 8.32 12.77
CA GLU A 527 -35.10 9.02 13.32
C GLU A 527 -33.88 8.08 13.33
N ARG A 528 -32.73 8.60 12.90
CA ARG A 528 -31.48 7.84 12.76
C ARG A 528 -31.62 6.51 12.02
N LEU A 529 -32.61 6.38 11.11
CA LEU A 529 -32.89 5.14 10.38
C LEU A 529 -33.13 3.92 11.30
N GLY A 530 -33.63 4.15 12.52
CA GLY A 530 -33.84 3.10 13.52
C GLY A 530 -32.57 2.59 14.22
N ILE A 531 -31.42 3.24 14.04
CA ILE A 531 -30.14 2.85 14.65
C ILE A 531 -30.15 3.16 16.15
N VAL A 532 -30.07 2.11 16.98
CA VAL A 532 -29.99 2.21 18.45
C VAL A 532 -28.53 2.17 18.92
N GLY A 533 -28.17 3.08 19.83
CA GLY A 533 -26.82 3.17 20.41
C GLY A 533 -25.76 3.75 19.45
N TYR A 534 -24.53 3.26 19.58
CA TYR A 534 -23.34 3.69 18.81
C TYR A 534 -22.60 2.52 18.14
N PRO A 535 -23.27 1.67 17.35
CA PRO A 535 -22.60 0.65 16.55
C PRO A 535 -21.76 1.29 15.44
N SER A 536 -20.90 0.50 14.78
CA SER A 536 -19.99 0.98 13.72
C SER A 536 -20.70 1.70 12.58
N HIS A 537 -21.85 1.18 12.12
CA HIS A 537 -22.68 1.83 11.09
C HIS A 537 -23.37 3.11 11.59
N GLY A 538 -23.57 3.26 12.90
CA GLY A 538 -24.07 4.50 13.51
C GLY A 538 -23.06 5.65 13.41
N GLY A 539 -21.75 5.37 13.51
CA GLY A 539 -20.70 6.36 13.25
C GLY A 539 -20.63 6.77 11.77
N LEU A 540 -20.87 5.82 10.85
CA LEU A 540 -20.98 6.11 9.42
C LEU A 540 -22.20 6.98 9.11
N TYR A 541 -23.36 6.68 9.71
CA TYR A 541 -24.56 7.52 9.62
C TYR A 541 -24.28 8.96 10.06
N ALA A 542 -23.69 9.13 11.24
CA ALA A 542 -23.44 10.45 11.83
C ALA A 542 -22.52 11.30 10.94
N SER A 543 -21.44 10.70 10.41
CA SER A 543 -20.45 11.41 9.60
C SER A 543 -20.86 11.64 8.14
N LEU A 544 -21.63 10.73 7.52
CA LEU A 544 -21.93 10.79 6.09
C LEU A 544 -23.34 11.27 5.75
N LEU A 545 -24.31 11.11 6.64
CA LEU A 545 -25.72 11.47 6.37
C LEU A 545 -26.20 12.62 7.26
N GLU A 546 -25.92 12.56 8.56
CA GLU A 546 -26.38 13.56 9.53
C GLU A 546 -25.55 14.86 9.49
N ALA A 547 -24.22 14.74 9.48
CA ALA A 547 -23.31 15.89 9.38
C ALA A 547 -23.46 16.62 8.03
N THR A 548 -23.73 15.88 6.97
CA THR A 548 -23.89 16.39 5.60
C THR A 548 -25.32 16.89 5.30
N LYS A 549 -26.26 16.68 6.24
CA LYS A 549 -27.69 17.01 6.10
C LYS A 549 -28.37 16.34 4.90
N LEU A 550 -27.87 15.18 4.48
CA LEU A 550 -28.53 14.34 3.48
C LEU A 550 -29.75 13.61 4.04
N TYR A 551 -29.84 13.41 5.36
CA TYR A 551 -31.00 12.85 6.03
C TYR A 551 -31.41 13.74 7.20
N GLN A 552 -32.65 14.25 7.18
CA GLN A 552 -33.14 15.22 8.16
C GLN A 552 -34.65 15.11 8.38
N ALA A 553 -35.15 15.75 9.44
CA ALA A 553 -36.58 15.82 9.72
C ALA A 553 -37.34 16.48 8.56
N ALA A 554 -38.45 15.87 8.16
CA ALA A 554 -39.34 16.42 7.15
C ALA A 554 -40.04 17.67 7.70
N PRO A 555 -39.98 18.82 7.02
CA PRO A 555 -40.70 20.03 7.46
C PRO A 555 -42.23 19.82 7.47
N ASP A 556 -42.70 18.92 6.60
CA ASP A 556 -44.10 18.78 6.21
C ASP A 556 -44.84 17.71 7.05
N ALA A 557 -44.12 16.95 7.89
CA ALA A 557 -44.65 15.87 8.70
C ALA A 557 -43.94 15.83 10.08
N PRO A 558 -44.61 16.24 11.18
CA PRO A 558 -44.02 16.17 12.52
C PRO A 558 -43.65 14.73 12.87
N GLY A 559 -42.35 14.47 13.08
CA GLY A 559 -41.81 13.13 13.42
C GLY A 559 -41.37 12.29 12.22
N GLY A 560 -41.58 12.75 10.99
CA GLY A 560 -41.06 12.09 9.79
C GLY A 560 -39.64 12.53 9.46
N TYR A 561 -38.81 11.62 8.96
CA TYR A 561 -37.48 11.92 8.41
C TYR A 561 -37.40 11.56 6.93
N ARG A 562 -36.63 12.32 6.14
CA ARG A 562 -36.46 12.03 4.71
C ARG A 562 -35.04 12.34 4.22
N PHE A 563 -34.67 11.71 3.11
CA PHE A 563 -33.49 12.10 2.35
C PHE A 563 -33.77 13.40 1.60
N THR A 564 -32.81 14.32 1.61
CA THR A 564 -32.93 15.62 0.95
C THR A 564 -31.72 15.94 0.09
N ASP A 565 -31.90 16.85 -0.86
CA ASP A 565 -30.79 17.33 -1.67
C ASP A 565 -29.71 18.02 -0.82
N PRO A 566 -28.43 17.86 -1.19
CA PRO A 566 -27.33 18.58 -0.57
C PRO A 566 -27.50 20.09 -0.77
N ARG A 567 -27.12 20.87 0.25
CA ARG A 567 -27.21 22.33 0.19
C ARG A 567 -26.22 22.90 -0.84
N PRO A 568 -26.65 23.83 -1.70
CA PRO A 568 -25.75 24.50 -2.64
C PRO A 568 -24.72 25.35 -1.89
N ASP A 569 -23.49 25.40 -2.41
CA ASP A 569 -22.40 26.26 -1.95
C ASP A 569 -22.04 26.18 -0.45
N GLN A 570 -22.43 25.09 0.22
CA GLN A 570 -22.09 24.82 1.62
C GLN A 570 -21.29 23.53 1.75
N ALA A 571 -20.29 23.53 2.65
CA ALA A 571 -19.60 22.32 3.05
C ALA A 571 -20.62 21.27 3.51
N PRO A 572 -20.50 19.99 3.08
CA PRO A 572 -19.35 19.34 2.45
C PRO A 572 -19.22 19.48 0.91
N TYR A 573 -19.94 20.39 0.26
CA TYR A 573 -19.92 20.63 -1.20
C TYR A 573 -20.34 19.42 -2.05
N LEU A 574 -21.39 18.71 -1.61
CA LEU A 574 -21.95 17.56 -2.33
C LEU A 574 -22.87 17.96 -3.50
N ALA A 575 -23.36 19.20 -3.55
CA ALA A 575 -24.32 19.64 -4.58
C ALA A 575 -23.85 19.44 -6.03
N PRO A 576 -22.58 19.74 -6.38
CA PRO A 576 -22.09 19.50 -7.73
C PRO A 576 -22.10 18.01 -8.14
N LEU A 577 -21.89 17.08 -7.21
CA LEU A 577 -21.99 15.63 -7.49
C LEU A 577 -23.41 15.21 -7.84
N TRP A 578 -24.40 15.76 -7.13
CA TRP A 578 -25.82 15.51 -7.36
C TRP A 578 -26.29 16.10 -8.69
N GLN A 579 -25.81 17.30 -9.04
CA GLN A 579 -26.13 17.96 -10.31
C GLN A 579 -25.60 17.18 -11.52
N GLU A 580 -24.37 16.70 -11.47
CA GLU A 580 -23.78 15.87 -12.54
C GLU A 580 -24.47 14.49 -12.62
N ALA A 581 -24.90 13.93 -11.49
CA ALA A 581 -25.71 12.71 -11.47
C ALA A 581 -27.07 12.93 -12.15
N ASP A 582 -27.74 14.06 -11.88
CA ASP A 582 -28.99 14.43 -12.55
C ASP A 582 -28.79 14.57 -14.07
N ALA A 583 -27.72 15.26 -14.49
CA ALA A 583 -27.37 15.39 -15.90
C ALA A 583 -27.11 14.03 -16.56
N LEU A 584 -26.40 13.13 -15.87
CA LEU A 584 -26.13 11.77 -16.34
C LEU A 584 -27.43 10.98 -16.58
N PHE A 585 -28.33 10.93 -15.59
CA PHE A 585 -29.56 10.14 -15.73
C PHE A 585 -30.58 10.77 -16.68
N ARG A 586 -30.64 12.10 -16.78
CA ARG A 586 -31.48 12.80 -17.76
C ARG A 586 -30.99 12.59 -19.18
N SER A 587 -29.68 12.69 -19.43
CA SER A 587 -29.10 12.49 -20.76
C SER A 587 -29.18 11.04 -21.24
N ALA A 588 -29.21 10.08 -20.32
CA ALA A 588 -29.41 8.67 -20.64
C ALA A 588 -30.83 8.34 -21.16
N GLY A 589 -31.81 9.23 -20.98
CA GLY A 589 -33.15 9.09 -21.56
C GLY A 589 -33.89 7.81 -21.15
N ALA A 590 -34.66 7.25 -22.09
CA ALA A 590 -35.54 6.10 -21.84
C ALA A 590 -34.78 4.79 -21.53
N THR A 591 -33.53 4.65 -21.98
CA THR A 591 -32.71 3.47 -21.70
C THR A 591 -32.17 3.48 -20.27
N GLY A 592 -32.02 4.66 -19.65
CA GLY A 592 -31.35 4.80 -18.36
C GLY A 592 -29.85 4.44 -18.44
N THR A 593 -29.17 4.48 -17.30
CA THR A 593 -27.76 4.08 -17.19
C THR A 593 -27.47 3.42 -15.84
N SER A 594 -26.33 2.74 -15.71
CA SER A 594 -26.00 1.97 -14.51
C SER A 594 -25.36 2.82 -13.40
N LEU A 595 -25.47 2.36 -12.15
CA LEU A 595 -24.74 2.99 -11.03
C LEU A 595 -23.23 2.89 -11.19
N ARG A 596 -22.72 1.89 -11.92
CA ARG A 596 -21.29 1.85 -12.31
C ARG A 596 -20.87 3.11 -13.07
N LYS A 597 -21.71 3.59 -14.01
CA LYS A 597 -21.37 4.80 -14.78
C LYS A 597 -21.38 6.06 -13.91
N LEU A 598 -22.27 6.11 -12.92
CA LEU A 598 -22.28 7.14 -11.89
C LEU A 598 -20.98 7.10 -11.06
N PHE A 599 -20.50 5.92 -10.70
CA PHE A 599 -19.27 5.78 -9.92
C PHE A 599 -18.05 6.24 -10.71
N GLU A 600 -17.95 5.86 -11.99
CA GLU A 600 -16.90 6.36 -12.90
C GLU A 600 -16.90 7.89 -12.99
N LEU A 601 -18.09 8.51 -13.10
CA LEU A 601 -18.26 9.96 -13.15
C LEU A 601 -17.77 10.63 -11.86
N TRP A 602 -18.16 10.10 -10.70
CA TRP A 602 -17.75 10.63 -9.40
C TRP A 602 -16.28 10.36 -9.07
N GLN A 603 -15.68 9.28 -9.61
CA GLN A 603 -14.27 8.96 -9.45
C GLN A 603 -13.37 9.87 -10.29
N ALA A 604 -13.86 10.32 -11.46
CA ALA A 604 -13.11 11.18 -12.35
C ALA A 604 -12.92 12.60 -11.78
N PRO A 605 -11.89 13.34 -12.24
CA PRO A 605 -11.84 14.79 -12.09
C PRO A 605 -13.13 15.45 -12.63
N PRO A 606 -13.65 16.50 -11.98
CA PRO A 606 -13.04 17.28 -10.88
C PRO A 606 -13.32 16.78 -9.46
N PHE A 607 -13.95 15.61 -9.29
CA PHE A 607 -14.44 15.13 -7.99
C PHE A 607 -13.47 14.19 -7.28
N GLY A 608 -13.02 13.13 -7.96
CA GLY A 608 -12.04 12.19 -7.39
C GLY A 608 -12.57 11.28 -6.29
N LEU A 609 -13.89 11.14 -6.09
CA LEU A 609 -14.47 10.45 -4.94
C LEU A 609 -13.91 9.02 -4.77
N ARG A 610 -13.73 8.58 -3.51
CA ARG A 610 -13.12 7.28 -3.19
C ARG A 610 -14.15 6.17 -3.11
N ASP A 611 -13.72 4.96 -3.48
CA ASP A 611 -14.59 3.80 -3.71
C ASP A 611 -15.48 3.43 -2.52
N GLY A 612 -14.97 3.54 -1.29
CA GLY A 612 -15.75 3.25 -0.09
C GLY A 612 -16.92 4.21 0.16
N LEU A 613 -16.99 5.36 -0.52
CA LEU A 613 -18.10 6.30 -0.37
C LEU A 613 -19.23 6.08 -1.39
N PHE A 614 -18.94 5.42 -2.52
CA PHE A 614 -19.91 5.30 -3.61
C PHE A 614 -21.25 4.68 -3.19
N PRO A 615 -21.30 3.53 -2.49
CA PRO A 615 -22.58 2.88 -2.20
C PRO A 615 -23.50 3.75 -1.32
N VAL A 616 -22.96 4.39 -0.28
CA VAL A 616 -23.73 5.20 0.65
C VAL A 616 -24.27 6.46 -0.03
N LEU A 617 -23.41 7.17 -0.77
CA LEU A 617 -23.84 8.40 -1.46
C LEU A 617 -24.80 8.10 -2.62
N ALA A 618 -24.63 6.97 -3.32
CA ALA A 618 -25.54 6.57 -4.39
C ALA A 618 -26.92 6.20 -3.88
N ILE A 619 -27.02 5.42 -2.79
CA ILE A 619 -28.32 5.13 -2.18
C ILE A 619 -28.96 6.40 -1.62
N ALA A 620 -28.19 7.30 -1.01
CA ALA A 620 -28.71 8.59 -0.56
C ALA A 620 -29.24 9.45 -1.73
N TYR A 621 -28.53 9.48 -2.85
CA TYR A 621 -28.94 10.17 -4.08
C TYR A 621 -30.25 9.60 -4.65
N VAL A 622 -30.34 8.28 -4.73
CA VAL A 622 -31.54 7.59 -5.25
C VAL A 622 -32.73 7.83 -4.32
N LEU A 623 -32.54 7.71 -2.99
CA LEU A 623 -33.60 7.92 -2.00
C LEU A 623 -34.09 9.37 -1.95
N SER A 624 -33.23 10.36 -2.22
CA SER A 624 -33.65 11.76 -2.29
C SER A 624 -34.45 12.08 -3.57
N ARG A 625 -34.57 11.12 -4.49
CA ARG A 625 -35.26 11.22 -5.80
C ARG A 625 -36.23 10.07 -6.03
N ALA A 626 -36.76 9.49 -4.95
CA ALA A 626 -37.64 8.33 -5.02
C ALA A 626 -38.85 8.53 -5.97
N ASP A 627 -39.32 9.78 -6.14
CA ASP A 627 -40.46 10.10 -7.01
C ASP A 627 -40.09 10.34 -8.49
N THR A 628 -38.79 10.49 -8.80
CA THR A 628 -38.30 10.87 -10.14
C THR A 628 -37.42 9.83 -10.81
N LEU A 629 -36.98 8.82 -10.08
CA LEU A 629 -36.12 7.75 -10.58
C LEU A 629 -36.83 6.39 -10.55
N ALA A 630 -36.81 5.69 -11.67
CA ALA A 630 -37.14 4.27 -11.74
C ALA A 630 -35.87 3.43 -11.65
N ILE A 631 -35.89 2.38 -10.83
CA ILE A 631 -34.75 1.54 -10.52
C ILE A 631 -35.00 0.13 -11.06
N TYR A 632 -33.99 -0.46 -11.69
CA TYR A 632 -34.04 -1.80 -12.25
C TYR A 632 -32.85 -2.60 -11.71
N LEU A 633 -33.11 -3.79 -11.19
CA LEU A 633 -32.09 -4.75 -10.76
C LEU A 633 -32.12 -5.94 -11.70
N ASP A 634 -31.00 -6.25 -12.37
CA ASP A 634 -30.93 -7.33 -13.38
C ASP A 634 -32.08 -7.22 -14.41
N GLU A 635 -32.31 -6.00 -14.92
CA GLU A 635 -33.41 -5.61 -15.82
C GLU A 635 -34.85 -5.69 -15.25
N ALA A 636 -35.03 -6.12 -14.00
CA ALA A 636 -36.34 -6.14 -13.34
C ALA A 636 -36.61 -4.84 -12.56
N PHE A 637 -37.71 -4.14 -12.90
CA PHE A 637 -38.14 -2.93 -12.18
C PHE A 637 -38.36 -3.20 -10.68
N GLN A 638 -37.84 -2.31 -9.84
CA GLN A 638 -37.93 -2.36 -8.38
C GLN A 638 -38.87 -1.24 -7.90
N PRO A 639 -40.09 -1.57 -7.43
CA PRO A 639 -41.06 -0.56 -6.98
C PRO A 639 -40.63 0.14 -5.68
N ARG A 640 -39.80 -0.52 -4.88
CA ARG A 640 -39.14 0.03 -3.70
C ARG A 640 -37.70 -0.47 -3.67
N LEU A 641 -36.81 0.33 -3.09
CA LEU A 641 -35.49 -0.15 -2.72
C LEU A 641 -35.64 -1.28 -1.70
N SER A 642 -34.91 -2.36 -1.89
CA SER A 642 -34.90 -3.53 -1.01
C SER A 642 -33.49 -3.80 -0.49
N SER A 643 -33.38 -4.55 0.62
CA SER A 643 -32.08 -4.98 1.13
C SER A 643 -31.31 -5.83 0.10
N LEU A 644 -32.00 -6.62 -0.71
CA LEU A 644 -31.42 -7.38 -1.84
C LEU A 644 -30.68 -6.47 -2.82
N LEU A 645 -31.25 -5.31 -3.15
CA LEU A 645 -30.61 -4.34 -4.04
C LEU A 645 -29.32 -3.79 -3.41
N THR A 646 -29.31 -3.52 -2.11
CA THR A 646 -28.09 -3.04 -1.42
C THR A 646 -26.98 -4.08 -1.38
N ASP A 647 -27.34 -5.36 -1.23
CA ASP A 647 -26.38 -6.47 -1.27
C ASP A 647 -25.79 -6.65 -2.68
N ARG A 648 -26.63 -6.53 -3.72
CA ARG A 648 -26.20 -6.58 -5.12
C ARG A 648 -25.35 -5.37 -5.50
N LEU A 649 -25.68 -4.16 -5.06
CA LEU A 649 -24.87 -2.96 -5.25
C LEU A 649 -23.43 -3.14 -4.73
N ALA A 650 -23.29 -3.75 -3.55
CA ALA A 650 -21.99 -4.00 -2.95
C ALA A 650 -21.15 -5.06 -3.71
N GLN A 651 -21.80 -5.91 -4.52
CA GLN A 651 -21.15 -6.92 -5.36
C GLN A 651 -20.84 -6.39 -6.77
N ASP A 652 -21.85 -5.85 -7.44
CA ASP A 652 -21.75 -5.32 -8.80
C ASP A 652 -22.69 -4.12 -9.01
N PRO A 653 -22.17 -2.88 -8.99
CA PRO A 653 -22.97 -1.69 -9.31
C PRO A 653 -23.52 -1.65 -10.74
N GLY A 654 -23.00 -2.50 -11.64
CA GLY A 654 -23.43 -2.59 -13.03
C GLY A 654 -24.80 -3.24 -13.21
N CYS A 655 -25.23 -4.09 -12.26
CA CYS A 655 -26.52 -4.77 -12.34
C CYS A 655 -27.72 -3.87 -11.96
N ILE A 656 -27.45 -2.64 -11.50
CA ILE A 656 -28.47 -1.66 -11.12
C ILE A 656 -28.52 -0.56 -12.16
N ARG A 657 -29.61 -0.54 -12.93
CA ARG A 657 -29.90 0.47 -13.94
C ARG A 657 -30.92 1.45 -13.38
N VAL A 658 -30.66 2.74 -13.57
CA VAL A 658 -31.49 3.84 -13.10
C VAL A 658 -31.95 4.65 -14.31
N ARG A 659 -33.25 4.92 -14.36
CA ARG A 659 -33.91 5.68 -15.42
C ARG A 659 -34.55 6.93 -14.82
N TRP A 660 -34.34 8.08 -15.46
CA TRP A 660 -35.07 9.29 -15.13
C TRP A 660 -36.50 9.18 -15.70
N SER A 661 -37.47 8.93 -14.82
CA SER A 661 -38.88 8.85 -15.19
C SER A 661 -39.72 9.27 -14.01
N THR A 662 -40.60 10.26 -14.21
CA THR A 662 -41.68 10.54 -13.25
C THR A 662 -42.57 9.30 -13.18
N VAL A 663 -42.45 8.51 -12.11
CA VAL A 663 -43.45 7.47 -11.80
C VAL A 663 -44.69 8.23 -11.32
N THR A 664 -45.51 8.66 -12.27
CA THR A 664 -46.73 9.41 -12.00
C THR A 664 -47.72 8.55 -11.20
N ASP A 665 -48.59 9.21 -10.42
CA ASP A 665 -49.67 8.54 -9.69
C ASP A 665 -50.54 7.66 -10.62
N PHE A 666 -50.63 8.01 -11.90
CA PHE A 666 -51.21 7.20 -12.97
C PHE A 666 -50.70 5.75 -12.99
N HIS A 667 -49.38 5.55 -12.98
CA HIS A 667 -48.78 4.21 -13.02
C HIS A 667 -49.13 3.40 -11.76
N ARG A 668 -49.15 4.04 -10.59
CA ARG A 668 -49.55 3.41 -9.33
C ARG A 668 -51.02 2.98 -9.35
N HIS A 669 -51.91 3.80 -9.90
CA HIS A 669 -53.34 3.47 -10.02
C HIS A 669 -53.57 2.31 -10.99
N ILE A 670 -52.87 2.26 -12.14
CA ILE A 670 -52.97 1.14 -13.08
C ILE A 670 -52.52 -0.17 -12.43
N LEU A 671 -51.38 -0.18 -11.74
CA LEU A 671 -50.88 -1.38 -11.07
C LEU A 671 -51.88 -1.91 -10.04
N SER A 672 -52.42 -1.03 -9.19
CA SER A 672 -53.44 -1.42 -8.20
C SER A 672 -54.73 -1.92 -8.86
N GLY A 673 -55.23 -1.21 -9.87
CA GLY A 673 -56.49 -1.57 -10.53
C GLY A 673 -56.41 -2.86 -11.34
N VAL A 674 -55.28 -3.14 -11.98
CA VAL A 674 -55.04 -4.41 -12.68
C VAL A 674 -54.89 -5.57 -11.67
N ALA A 675 -54.20 -5.35 -10.55
CA ALA A 675 -54.10 -6.35 -9.49
C ALA A 675 -55.47 -6.75 -8.94
N GLU A 676 -56.36 -5.79 -8.67
CA GLU A 676 -57.73 -6.06 -8.26
C GLU A 676 -58.53 -6.85 -9.31
N ALA A 677 -58.37 -6.52 -10.60
CA ALA A 677 -59.06 -7.21 -11.68
C ALA A 677 -58.63 -8.68 -11.84
N ILE A 678 -57.38 -9.00 -11.48
CA ILE A 678 -56.86 -10.38 -11.48
C ILE A 678 -57.34 -11.12 -10.22
N ALA A 679 -57.32 -10.45 -9.06
CA ALA A 679 -57.78 -11.02 -7.80
C ALA A 679 -59.25 -11.47 -7.88
N SER A 680 -60.11 -10.70 -8.58
CA SER A 680 -61.53 -11.08 -8.76
C SER A 680 -61.75 -12.35 -9.57
N HIS A 681 -60.72 -12.91 -10.21
CA HIS A 681 -60.78 -14.13 -11.02
C HIS A 681 -59.84 -15.24 -10.53
N GLY A 682 -59.44 -15.20 -9.25
CA GLY A 682 -58.69 -16.28 -8.58
C GLY A 682 -57.20 -16.38 -8.95
N GLY A 683 -56.64 -15.34 -9.58
CA GLY A 683 -55.24 -15.34 -10.05
C GLY A 683 -54.18 -14.96 -9.00
N LEU A 684 -54.58 -14.49 -7.81
CA LEU A 684 -53.67 -14.04 -6.74
C LEU A 684 -54.05 -14.73 -5.43
N SER A 685 -53.08 -15.39 -4.79
CA SER A 685 -53.25 -15.98 -3.46
C SER A 685 -53.52 -14.88 -2.43
N ASP A 686 -54.52 -15.07 -1.57
CA ASP A 686 -54.90 -14.09 -0.54
C ASP A 686 -53.71 -13.74 0.36
N GLY A 687 -53.27 -12.48 0.27
CA GLY A 687 -52.51 -11.81 1.32
C GLY A 687 -51.12 -11.31 0.95
N HIS A 688 -51.00 -10.27 0.12
CA HIS A 688 -49.95 -9.25 0.23
C HIS A 688 -50.43 -7.92 -0.37
N THR A 689 -50.38 -6.84 0.43
CA THR A 689 -51.08 -5.58 0.18
C THR A 689 -50.42 -4.63 -0.83
N VAL A 690 -49.35 -5.04 -1.53
CA VAL A 690 -48.80 -4.31 -2.70
C VAL A 690 -48.07 -5.34 -3.57
N ALA A 691 -48.74 -5.93 -4.56
CA ALA A 691 -48.11 -6.88 -5.48
C ALA A 691 -47.10 -6.15 -6.38
N GLU A 692 -45.92 -6.74 -6.59
CA GLU A 692 -44.92 -6.17 -7.50
C GLU A 692 -45.44 -6.17 -8.95
N PRO A 693 -45.08 -5.17 -9.78
CA PRO A 693 -45.52 -5.12 -11.19
C PRO A 693 -45.25 -6.41 -11.96
N LEU A 694 -44.13 -7.07 -11.66
CA LEU A 694 -43.76 -8.35 -12.25
C LEU A 694 -44.75 -9.47 -11.86
N GLU A 695 -45.19 -9.53 -10.61
CA GLU A 695 -46.17 -10.51 -10.15
C GLU A 695 -47.55 -10.26 -10.76
N ILE A 696 -47.95 -8.99 -10.86
CA ILE A 696 -49.22 -8.59 -11.49
C ILE A 696 -49.22 -9.00 -12.97
N ALA A 697 -48.14 -8.70 -13.69
CA ALA A 697 -48.01 -9.05 -15.10
C ALA A 697 -47.96 -10.57 -15.31
N ARG A 698 -47.20 -11.30 -14.49
CA ARG A 698 -47.14 -12.78 -14.55
C ARG A 698 -48.47 -13.41 -14.23
N SER A 699 -49.21 -12.89 -13.26
CA SER A 699 -50.54 -13.38 -12.90
C SER A 699 -51.54 -13.10 -14.01
N LEU A 700 -51.49 -11.92 -14.64
CA LEU A 700 -52.32 -11.57 -15.80
C LEU A 700 -52.06 -12.50 -16.99
N VAL A 701 -50.79 -12.70 -17.36
CA VAL A 701 -50.40 -13.63 -18.42
C VAL A 701 -50.75 -15.07 -18.04
N GLY A 702 -50.58 -15.45 -16.77
CA GLY A 702 -50.93 -16.77 -16.23
C GLY A 702 -52.41 -17.08 -16.36
N VAL A 703 -53.29 -16.15 -15.97
CA VAL A 703 -54.75 -16.28 -16.14
C VAL A 703 -55.09 -16.51 -17.61
N ILE A 704 -54.50 -15.73 -18.52
CA ILE A 704 -54.79 -15.81 -19.96
C ILE A 704 -54.23 -17.09 -20.58
N THR A 705 -53.01 -17.50 -20.23
CA THR A 705 -52.37 -18.71 -20.78
C THR A 705 -53.02 -20.00 -20.29
N ASN A 706 -53.64 -19.99 -19.10
CA ASN A 706 -54.41 -21.11 -18.56
C ASN A 706 -55.83 -21.24 -19.15
N LEU A 707 -56.29 -20.29 -19.97
CA LEU A 707 -57.58 -20.42 -20.66
C LEU A 707 -57.56 -21.55 -21.69
N LYS A 708 -58.72 -22.16 -21.92
CA LYS A 708 -58.87 -23.26 -22.89
C LYS A 708 -58.46 -22.79 -24.31
N PRO A 709 -57.86 -23.67 -25.14
CA PRO A 709 -57.36 -23.31 -26.47
C PRO A 709 -58.39 -22.67 -27.40
N TRP A 710 -59.68 -22.99 -27.22
CA TRP A 710 -60.77 -22.38 -27.98
C TRP A 710 -60.87 -20.87 -27.73
N THR A 711 -60.86 -20.44 -26.47
CA THR A 711 -60.89 -19.03 -26.07
C THR A 711 -59.71 -18.25 -26.65
N LEU A 712 -58.55 -18.91 -26.71
CA LEU A 712 -57.34 -18.31 -27.26
C LEU A 712 -57.37 -18.10 -28.78
N LYS A 713 -58.29 -18.75 -29.51
CA LYS A 713 -58.35 -18.72 -30.99
C LYS A 713 -59.65 -18.13 -31.55
N THR A 714 -60.71 -18.08 -30.76
CA THR A 714 -62.03 -17.61 -31.22
C THR A 714 -62.03 -16.13 -31.57
N GLY A 715 -62.78 -15.77 -32.62
CA GLY A 715 -63.03 -14.40 -33.05
C GLY A 715 -64.38 -13.84 -32.58
N ARG A 716 -65.12 -14.59 -31.74
CA ARG A 716 -66.44 -14.20 -31.21
C ARG A 716 -66.38 -13.25 -30.01
N LEU A 717 -65.19 -12.84 -29.60
CA LEU A 717 -64.95 -11.94 -28.47
C LEU A 717 -65.04 -10.48 -28.90
N SER A 718 -65.31 -9.58 -27.96
CA SER A 718 -65.25 -8.13 -28.17
C SER A 718 -63.85 -7.67 -28.63
N SER A 719 -63.78 -6.51 -29.27
CA SER A 719 -62.52 -5.90 -29.69
C SER A 719 -61.57 -5.68 -28.50
N THR A 720 -62.10 -5.29 -27.35
CA THR A 720 -61.36 -5.10 -26.10
C THR A 720 -60.76 -6.41 -25.58
N ALA A 721 -61.54 -7.49 -25.51
CA ALA A 721 -61.06 -8.80 -25.08
C ALA A 721 -60.00 -9.39 -26.04
N ILE A 722 -60.16 -9.19 -27.35
CA ILE A 722 -59.15 -9.59 -28.36
C ILE A 722 -57.83 -8.82 -28.16
N GLN A 723 -57.90 -7.52 -27.90
CA GLN A 723 -56.72 -6.69 -27.64
C GLN A 723 -55.99 -7.11 -26.36
N VAL A 724 -56.71 -7.30 -25.25
CA VAL A 724 -56.14 -7.78 -23.98
C VAL A 724 -55.46 -9.14 -24.18
N ARG A 725 -56.12 -10.08 -24.87
CA ARG A 725 -55.56 -11.41 -25.19
C ARG A 725 -54.29 -11.33 -26.03
N ASN A 726 -54.29 -10.52 -27.09
CA ASN A 726 -53.16 -10.44 -28.02
C ASN A 726 -51.95 -9.73 -27.38
N LEU A 727 -52.18 -8.67 -26.60
CA LEU A 727 -51.14 -8.00 -25.84
C LEU A 727 -50.48 -8.95 -24.84
N ALA A 728 -51.29 -9.70 -24.07
CA ALA A 728 -50.77 -10.66 -23.10
C ALA A 728 -49.97 -11.81 -23.75
N LYS A 729 -50.33 -12.23 -24.97
CA LYS A 729 -49.58 -13.26 -25.74
C LYS A 729 -48.24 -12.76 -26.29
N LEU A 730 -48.13 -11.47 -26.58
CA LEU A 730 -46.93 -10.83 -27.14
C LEU A 730 -46.00 -10.26 -26.06
N ALA A 731 -46.43 -10.30 -24.80
CA ALA A 731 -45.70 -9.75 -23.67
C ALA A 731 -44.42 -10.56 -23.37
N ASN A 732 -43.27 -10.02 -23.80
CA ASN A 732 -41.93 -10.54 -23.44
C ASN A 732 -41.29 -9.76 -22.29
N ASP A 733 -41.74 -8.52 -22.05
CA ASP A 733 -41.30 -7.68 -20.93
C ASP A 733 -42.53 -7.31 -20.06
N PRO A 734 -42.63 -7.87 -18.84
CA PRO A 734 -43.76 -7.66 -17.92
C PRO A 734 -44.00 -6.19 -17.53
N ASN A 735 -42.95 -5.38 -17.42
CA ASN A 735 -43.07 -3.98 -17.00
C ASN A 735 -43.49 -3.10 -18.16
N LYS A 736 -42.88 -3.31 -19.33
CA LYS A 736 -43.32 -2.67 -20.56
C LYS A 736 -44.79 -3.00 -20.85
N PHE A 737 -45.19 -4.26 -20.64
CA PHE A 737 -46.56 -4.71 -20.84
C PHE A 737 -47.57 -3.92 -19.99
N LEU A 738 -47.31 -3.76 -18.68
CA LEU A 738 -48.24 -3.08 -17.77
C LEU A 738 -48.18 -1.54 -17.84
N LEU A 739 -46.98 -0.98 -18.00
CA LEU A 739 -46.75 0.46 -17.82
C LEU A 739 -46.71 1.23 -19.13
N ASP A 740 -46.41 0.57 -20.25
CA ASP A 740 -46.32 1.21 -21.56
C ASP A 740 -47.36 0.64 -22.54
N ASP A 741 -47.42 -0.68 -22.74
CA ASP A 741 -48.22 -1.31 -23.80
C ASP A 741 -49.74 -1.27 -23.51
N ILE A 742 -50.17 -1.55 -22.26
CA ILE A 742 -51.58 -1.43 -21.86
C ILE A 742 -52.07 0.03 -21.95
N PRO A 743 -51.37 1.02 -21.38
CA PRO A 743 -51.74 2.42 -21.56
C PRO A 743 -51.73 2.89 -23.02
N ALA A 744 -50.81 2.40 -23.85
CA ALA A 744 -50.75 2.77 -25.26
C ALA A 744 -51.94 2.24 -26.07
N VAL A 745 -52.50 1.08 -25.72
CA VAL A 745 -53.63 0.47 -26.46
C VAL A 745 -54.99 0.92 -25.96
N PHE A 746 -55.15 1.09 -24.65
CA PHE A 746 -56.44 1.43 -24.03
C PHE A 746 -56.54 2.89 -23.58
N GLY A 747 -55.44 3.63 -23.59
CA GLY A 747 -55.45 5.09 -23.38
C GLY A 747 -56.02 5.80 -24.60
N ASN A 748 -56.77 6.88 -24.38
CA ASN A 748 -57.21 7.73 -25.46
C ASN A 748 -55.99 8.38 -26.13
N SER A 749 -55.59 7.85 -27.28
CA SER A 749 -54.69 8.55 -28.19
C SER A 749 -55.30 9.92 -28.49
N HIS A 750 -54.54 10.99 -28.23
CA HIS A 750 -54.87 12.42 -28.40
C HIS A 750 -55.21 13.19 -27.13
N GLN A 751 -54.21 13.45 -26.28
CA GLN A 751 -53.96 14.80 -25.77
C GLN A 751 -52.51 14.90 -25.26
N SER A 752 -51.74 15.83 -25.83
CA SER A 752 -50.36 16.15 -25.44
C SER A 752 -50.27 16.91 -24.11
N GLY A 753 -51.03 16.48 -23.10
CA GLY A 753 -51.03 16.99 -21.73
C GLY A 753 -50.57 15.92 -20.74
N ALA A 754 -50.18 16.33 -19.53
CA ALA A 754 -49.78 15.40 -18.48
C ALA A 754 -50.90 14.38 -18.20
N ILE A 755 -50.56 13.09 -18.26
CA ILE A 755 -51.46 11.98 -17.97
C ILE A 755 -51.72 11.95 -16.46
N ASP A 756 -52.97 12.18 -16.05
CA ASP A 756 -53.37 12.27 -14.65
C ASP A 756 -54.00 10.95 -14.16
N ALA A 757 -54.12 10.79 -12.83
CA ALA A 757 -54.69 9.58 -12.22
C ALA A 757 -56.12 9.24 -12.70
N VAL A 758 -56.86 10.23 -13.21
CA VAL A 758 -58.21 10.08 -13.76
C VAL A 758 -58.21 9.25 -15.06
N ASP A 759 -57.13 9.30 -15.83
CA ASP A 759 -56.99 8.57 -17.10
C ASP A 759 -56.73 7.07 -16.88
N ALA A 760 -56.34 6.65 -15.66
CA ALA A 760 -56.12 5.25 -15.32
C ALA A 760 -57.45 4.47 -15.24
N ALA A 761 -58.53 5.10 -14.79
CA ALA A 761 -59.83 4.45 -14.58
C ALA A 761 -60.43 3.79 -15.84
N PRO A 762 -60.48 4.43 -17.02
CA PRO A 762 -60.99 3.79 -18.24
C PRO A 762 -60.10 2.62 -18.71
N ILE A 763 -58.79 2.71 -18.52
CA ILE A 763 -57.84 1.63 -18.85
C ILE A 763 -58.09 0.42 -17.95
N ILE A 764 -58.22 0.64 -16.64
CA ILE A 764 -58.51 -0.43 -15.66
C ILE A 764 -59.85 -1.09 -15.98
N LEU A 765 -60.87 -0.31 -16.35
CA LEU A 765 -62.18 -0.84 -16.73
C LEU A 765 -62.09 -1.72 -17.99
N ALA A 766 -61.32 -1.30 -19.00
CA ALA A 766 -61.13 -2.06 -20.24
C ALA A 766 -60.38 -3.39 -20.00
N VAL A 767 -59.35 -3.37 -19.14
CA VAL A 767 -58.64 -4.59 -18.74
C VAL A 767 -59.55 -5.52 -17.93
N ARG A 768 -60.32 -4.99 -16.98
CA ARG A 768 -61.26 -5.77 -16.16
C ARG A 768 -62.37 -6.40 -17.01
N SER A 769 -63.00 -5.65 -17.90
CA SER A 769 -64.06 -6.15 -18.77
C SER A 769 -63.54 -7.18 -19.78
N GLY A 770 -62.40 -6.89 -20.41
CA GLY A 770 -61.77 -7.80 -21.36
C GLY A 770 -61.32 -9.11 -20.71
N LEU A 771 -60.78 -9.05 -19.49
CA LEU A 771 -60.37 -10.25 -18.75
C LEU A 771 -61.58 -11.08 -18.29
N GLY A 772 -62.64 -10.44 -17.78
CA GLY A 772 -63.88 -11.14 -17.41
C GLY A 772 -64.50 -11.87 -18.60
N GLU A 773 -64.60 -11.20 -19.76
CA GLU A 773 -65.11 -11.82 -20.98
C GLU A 773 -64.27 -13.02 -21.43
N LEU A 774 -62.93 -12.94 -21.33
CA LEU A 774 -62.04 -14.04 -21.66
C LEU A 774 -62.24 -15.26 -20.74
N VAL A 775 -62.41 -15.05 -19.45
CA VAL A 775 -62.66 -16.13 -18.48
C VAL A 775 -64.03 -16.78 -18.73
N ASP A 776 -65.07 -15.97 -18.97
CA ASP A 776 -66.44 -16.46 -19.15
C ASP A 776 -66.74 -17.01 -20.55
N ALA A 777 -65.89 -16.74 -21.55
CA ALA A 777 -66.13 -17.11 -22.94
C ALA A 777 -66.33 -18.62 -23.16
N TYR A 778 -65.53 -19.46 -22.50
CA TYR A 778 -65.63 -20.91 -22.67
C TYR A 778 -66.87 -21.51 -21.97
N PRO A 779 -67.16 -21.18 -20.70
CA PRO A 779 -68.43 -21.56 -20.07
C PRO A 779 -69.67 -21.08 -20.85
N ASN A 780 -69.66 -19.84 -21.37
CA ASN A 780 -70.75 -19.33 -22.20
C ASN A 780 -70.93 -20.15 -23.48
N MET A 781 -69.83 -20.49 -24.17
CA MET A 781 -69.86 -21.33 -25.36
C MET A 781 -70.40 -22.74 -25.07
N LEU A 782 -70.01 -23.35 -23.94
CA LEU A 782 -70.57 -24.65 -23.53
C LEU A 782 -72.07 -24.55 -23.27
N ARG A 783 -72.53 -23.49 -22.59
CA ARG A 783 -73.96 -23.25 -22.36
C ARG A 783 -74.75 -23.02 -23.65
N GLU A 784 -74.18 -22.29 -24.62
CA GLU A 784 -74.79 -22.13 -25.95
C GLU A 784 -74.86 -23.46 -26.71
N LEU A 785 -73.79 -24.25 -26.66
CA LEU A 785 -73.75 -25.58 -27.28
C LEU A 785 -74.78 -26.51 -26.64
N MET A 786 -74.88 -26.50 -25.32
CA MET A 786 -75.90 -27.23 -24.56
C MET A 786 -77.31 -26.83 -24.97
N ALA A 787 -77.60 -25.53 -25.00
CA ALA A 787 -78.91 -25.00 -25.40
C ALA A 787 -79.27 -25.40 -26.83
N THR A 788 -78.30 -25.33 -27.75
CA THR A 788 -78.49 -25.75 -29.15
C THR A 788 -78.75 -27.24 -29.25
N MET A 789 -77.96 -28.07 -28.55
CA MET A 789 -78.13 -29.52 -28.50
C MET A 789 -79.52 -29.89 -27.98
N LEU A 790 -79.94 -29.31 -26.85
CA LEU A 790 -81.24 -29.58 -26.25
C LEU A 790 -82.38 -29.12 -27.17
N HIS A 791 -82.24 -27.97 -27.81
CA HIS A 791 -83.22 -27.47 -28.78
C HIS A 791 -83.42 -28.44 -29.96
N GLU A 792 -82.33 -28.85 -30.62
CA GLU A 792 -82.38 -29.77 -31.78
C GLU A 792 -82.90 -31.16 -31.39
N LEU A 793 -82.62 -31.61 -30.16
CA LEU A 793 -83.13 -32.87 -29.62
C LEU A 793 -84.59 -32.78 -29.12
N ARG A 794 -85.22 -31.61 -29.25
CA ARG A 794 -86.60 -31.28 -28.85
C ARG A 794 -86.83 -31.39 -27.33
N ILE A 795 -85.87 -30.90 -26.56
CA ILE A 795 -85.91 -30.80 -25.10
C ILE A 795 -85.90 -29.31 -24.72
N PRO A 796 -87.05 -28.63 -24.69
CA PRO A 796 -87.10 -27.17 -24.60
C PRO A 796 -86.79 -26.61 -23.22
N ASN A 797 -87.14 -27.31 -22.14
CA ASN A 797 -87.02 -26.77 -20.77
C ASN A 797 -85.93 -27.43 -19.93
N GLY A 798 -85.25 -28.46 -20.44
CA GLY A 798 -84.17 -29.16 -19.75
C GLY A 798 -84.56 -29.72 -18.38
N THR A 799 -85.84 -29.99 -18.14
CA THR A 799 -86.31 -30.49 -16.84
C THR A 799 -85.80 -31.91 -16.59
N LYS A 800 -85.69 -32.33 -15.32
CA LYS A 800 -85.25 -33.69 -14.97
C LYS A 800 -86.07 -34.79 -15.66
N VAL A 801 -87.36 -34.54 -15.91
CA VAL A 801 -88.25 -35.46 -16.61
C VAL A 801 -87.91 -35.56 -18.10
N GLU A 802 -87.68 -34.42 -18.76
CA GLU A 802 -87.30 -34.37 -20.17
C GLU A 802 -85.89 -34.93 -20.40
N ILE A 803 -84.95 -34.70 -19.47
CA ILE A 803 -83.61 -35.31 -19.53
C ILE A 803 -83.70 -36.84 -19.40
N ALA A 804 -84.54 -37.37 -18.51
CA ALA A 804 -84.78 -38.82 -18.39
C ALA A 804 -85.47 -39.41 -19.65
N GLU A 805 -86.27 -38.62 -20.36
CA GLU A 805 -86.80 -38.99 -21.67
C GLU A 805 -85.70 -39.01 -22.75
N LEU A 806 -84.82 -38.00 -22.76
CA LEU A 806 -83.66 -37.95 -23.65
C LEU A 806 -82.75 -39.16 -23.46
N GLN A 807 -82.45 -39.54 -22.22
CA GLN A 807 -81.65 -40.73 -21.90
C GLN A 807 -82.30 -42.01 -22.44
N ARG A 808 -83.61 -42.20 -22.26
CA ARG A 808 -84.34 -43.37 -22.81
C ARG A 808 -84.32 -43.40 -24.34
N ARG A 809 -84.49 -42.23 -24.99
CA ARG A 809 -84.40 -42.10 -26.45
C ARG A 809 -83.00 -42.46 -26.94
N ALA A 810 -81.96 -42.02 -26.25
CA ALA A 810 -80.57 -42.33 -26.56
C ALA A 810 -80.25 -43.83 -26.40
N GLU A 811 -80.74 -44.48 -25.33
CA GLU A 811 -80.60 -45.93 -25.08
C GLU A 811 -81.20 -46.76 -26.22
N THR A 812 -82.33 -46.31 -26.77
CA THR A 812 -83.05 -46.99 -27.85
C THR A 812 -82.29 -46.93 -29.18
N VAL A 813 -81.55 -45.84 -29.44
CA VAL A 813 -80.86 -45.59 -30.72
C VAL A 813 -79.40 -46.06 -30.70
N ARG A 814 -78.83 -46.31 -29.51
CA ARG A 814 -77.43 -46.72 -29.31
C ARG A 814 -77.11 -48.00 -30.10
N GLY A 815 -76.17 -47.92 -31.05
CA GLY A 815 -75.66 -49.07 -31.82
C GLY A 815 -76.51 -49.44 -33.04
N LEU A 816 -77.54 -48.65 -33.38
CA LEU A 816 -78.40 -48.90 -34.55
C LEU A 816 -77.93 -48.21 -35.83
N THR A 817 -77.09 -47.17 -35.72
CA THR A 817 -76.79 -46.28 -36.86
C THR A 817 -75.58 -46.73 -37.69
N GLY A 818 -74.70 -47.56 -37.12
CA GLY A 818 -73.43 -47.96 -37.74
C GLY A 818 -72.40 -46.82 -37.88
N ASN A 819 -72.72 -45.61 -37.42
CA ASN A 819 -71.84 -44.45 -37.43
C ASN A 819 -71.24 -44.25 -36.03
N TYR A 820 -69.95 -44.55 -35.89
CA TYR A 820 -69.23 -44.46 -34.62
C TYR A 820 -69.35 -43.10 -33.89
N ARG A 821 -69.52 -41.98 -34.62
CA ARG A 821 -69.71 -40.66 -33.98
C ARG A 821 -71.11 -40.48 -33.40
N LEU A 822 -72.14 -40.96 -34.11
CA LEU A 822 -73.52 -40.89 -33.62
C LEU A 822 -73.75 -41.89 -32.49
N ASP A 823 -73.14 -43.07 -32.55
CA ASP A 823 -73.20 -44.05 -31.47
C ASP A 823 -72.45 -43.56 -30.22
N ALA A 824 -71.30 -42.88 -30.36
CA ALA A 824 -70.60 -42.24 -29.24
C ALA A 824 -71.42 -41.10 -28.62
N PHE A 825 -72.06 -40.26 -29.46
CA PHE A 825 -72.95 -39.19 -29.01
C PHE A 825 -74.17 -39.74 -28.26
N ALA A 826 -74.86 -40.75 -28.83
CA ALA A 826 -75.98 -41.42 -28.17
C ALA A 826 -75.54 -42.09 -26.86
N THR A 827 -74.36 -42.72 -26.82
CA THR A 827 -73.82 -43.31 -25.59
C THR A 827 -73.60 -42.25 -24.51
N ARG A 828 -73.01 -41.09 -24.82
CA ARG A 828 -72.82 -40.01 -23.84
C ARG A 828 -74.14 -39.41 -23.35
N LEU A 829 -75.16 -39.37 -24.21
CA LEU A 829 -76.51 -38.91 -23.82
C LEU A 829 -77.24 -39.87 -22.87
N THR A 830 -76.89 -41.16 -22.82
CA THR A 830 -77.53 -42.10 -21.87
C THR A 830 -77.21 -41.79 -20.40
N SER A 831 -76.05 -41.19 -20.14
CA SER A 831 -75.61 -40.80 -18.79
C SER A 831 -75.63 -39.29 -18.55
N TYR A 832 -76.20 -38.50 -19.47
CA TYR A 832 -76.18 -37.04 -19.41
C TYR A 832 -77.10 -36.52 -18.29
N THR A 833 -76.55 -35.72 -17.38
CA THR A 833 -77.26 -35.15 -16.22
C THR A 833 -77.40 -33.63 -16.28
N GLY A 834 -76.72 -32.96 -17.21
CA GLY A 834 -76.87 -31.52 -17.45
C GLY A 834 -75.71 -30.66 -16.97
N THR A 835 -74.53 -31.23 -16.75
CA THR A 835 -73.35 -30.48 -16.28
C THR A 835 -72.48 -29.98 -17.43
N ASP A 836 -71.78 -28.87 -17.21
CA ASP A 836 -70.87 -28.28 -18.20
C ASP A 836 -69.74 -29.25 -18.60
N GLU A 837 -69.28 -30.09 -17.66
CA GLU A 837 -68.25 -31.12 -17.92
C GLU A 837 -68.75 -32.22 -18.87
N GLU A 838 -70.02 -32.62 -18.76
CA GLU A 838 -70.61 -33.60 -19.65
C GLU A 838 -70.80 -33.03 -21.06
N ILE A 839 -71.11 -31.73 -21.17
CA ILE A 839 -71.19 -31.03 -22.46
C ILE A 839 -69.81 -30.86 -23.09
N GLU A 840 -68.78 -30.52 -22.31
CA GLU A 840 -67.38 -30.53 -22.78
C GLU A 840 -66.99 -31.94 -23.24
N GLY A 841 -67.46 -32.97 -22.54
CA GLY A 841 -67.31 -34.35 -22.95
C GLY A 841 -68.07 -34.70 -24.23
N ILE A 842 -69.16 -34.01 -24.57
CA ILE A 842 -69.98 -34.27 -25.77
C ILE A 842 -69.44 -33.51 -27.00
N ALA A 843 -68.89 -32.30 -26.80
CA ALA A 843 -68.23 -31.46 -27.80
C ALA A 843 -66.97 -32.10 -28.39
#